data_AF-A0A7E4VGF9-F1
#
_entry.id   AF-A0A7E4VGF9-F1
#
_cell.length_a   1.000
_cell.length_b   1.000
_cell.length_c   1.000
_cell.angle_alpha   90.00
_cell.angle_beta   90.00
_cell.angle_gamma   90.00
#
_symmetry.space_group_name_H-M   'P 1'
#
loop_
_entity.id
_entity.type
_entity.pdbx_description
1 polymer ?
#
loop_
_entity_poly.entity_id
_entity_poly.type
_entity_poly.pdbx_seq_one_letter_code
_entity_poly.pdbx_strand_id
1 'polypeptide(L)'
;MWLPISAVFLWLTILPNCRSQIVVDIHDATEFKDLINLRNNVLIYLSNVEKDDALFDKNYKILTKAADTIAGEGTIGFIDCLSTAKKVCKQLKGLPEEGENFRIKHYWNGEFNTEYSRPFKATSIVRFLRNPISKHVPFIDDRHGKGIRHFDDAAKFENFKKTSKLPMLVMFHSVYCDRCNELRPVFKKLRNVFSDDIIFVAVDIAEPNNQKLVEVYKLKAVPSFVYFEGDEQHLYPGKYTEKGLTRWLNDTSTTPSTTWSEEQTDVHHLSEDDFDKFITTNKHILVMFYANDCKRSQKLMPVYERAAKRLKKAGSISVLAAIDGNKFAKISNRFNVTQFPAFGYFLDGQFKWNTNARTENELVGYMETPPEPWKWEESSHVKVLTAGTFSAEIEQYKYALVMFYVPWCKSCEATKLEVIQAATDLHKSSSKVSIGVVDCSSDVDLCEDFIVTQTESALVFYEKGKKKATLSMDSTASKLVNILDRGIDAVEDVKQTTPSKSEESKDNIIEHKSSLTFSSDVVTATPTNFDDAVKKGRHLVMFVTESCTNCLAETAVFEDVATIATAGGLVAVDCTKYPTFCDKKGVAKFPTYYIFADGVFVAEHKGSSREELLTGFTGIKPKPSLTFNDYVINANHLNFEKHIAGERSLVLFYAPWCGHCKSVKPEFNEAAEKNKAFKFIAVDCTRYRVICQQFAVTSFPSMKVFEKGQVISNHNGRSVKSFVSVFQKSKSDLLTSKPADFKFGENVKVATAANFDRYVEFGRSIVMFYAPWCGYCKTAKPEFDNAATTYPQGNFVAVDCTLHSSLCTEHTIRSYPSIKVFEDGKLVDSHNGKRTASSFIELAKPVIRIKVDPKLKKPEHSEL
;
A
#
# COMPACT_ATOMS: atom_id res chain seq x y z
N MET A 1 35.39 79.13 -19.03
CA MET A 1 36.40 78.78 -18.01
C MET A 1 36.21 77.33 -17.65
N TRP A 2 37.18 76.49 -18.02
CA TRP A 2 37.32 75.10 -17.58
C TRP A 2 37.68 75.03 -16.09
N LEU A 3 37.25 73.95 -15.39
CA LEU A 3 38.00 73.14 -14.40
C LEU A 3 37.04 72.08 -13.77
N PRO A 4 37.53 70.93 -13.25
CA PRO A 4 37.38 69.64 -13.94
C PRO A 4 36.71 68.51 -13.13
N ILE A 5 36.37 67.44 -13.86
CA ILE A 5 35.63 66.22 -13.48
C ILE A 5 36.53 65.22 -12.71
N SER A 6 37.20 65.63 -11.64
CA SER A 6 38.21 64.78 -10.97
C SER A 6 37.84 64.28 -9.57
N ALA A 7 36.65 64.55 -9.04
CA ALA A 7 36.33 64.26 -7.63
C ALA A 7 35.25 63.20 -7.36
N VAL A 8 34.77 62.46 -8.38
CA VAL A 8 33.72 61.43 -8.19
C VAL A 8 34.19 60.00 -8.52
N PHE A 9 35.44 59.83 -8.97
CA PHE A 9 35.97 58.53 -9.41
C PHE A 9 36.67 57.69 -8.33
N LEU A 10 36.45 57.96 -7.03
CA LEU A 10 37.08 57.17 -5.95
C LEU A 10 36.12 56.47 -4.98
N TRP A 11 34.83 56.33 -5.30
CA TRP A 11 33.84 55.64 -4.43
C TRP A 11 32.97 54.59 -5.12
N LEU A 12 33.38 54.08 -6.29
CA LEU A 12 32.60 53.09 -7.07
C LEU A 12 33.41 51.88 -7.56
N THR A 13 34.41 51.46 -6.78
CA THR A 13 35.00 50.12 -6.90
C THR A 13 34.66 49.33 -5.66
N ILE A 14 33.50 48.65 -5.69
CA ILE A 14 33.17 47.33 -5.11
C ILE A 14 31.65 47.19 -5.30
N LEU A 15 31.21 46.71 -6.46
CA LEU A 15 29.96 45.97 -6.57
C LEU A 15 30.26 44.71 -7.40
N PRO A 16 30.17 43.50 -6.83
CA PRO A 16 30.50 42.28 -7.54
C PRO A 16 29.48 41.97 -8.64
N ASN A 17 29.99 41.46 -9.77
CA ASN A 17 29.24 40.93 -10.91
C ASN A 17 28.10 39.98 -10.49
N CYS A 18 26.85 40.35 -10.78
CA CYS A 18 25.68 39.50 -10.56
C CYS A 18 25.43 38.60 -11.78
N ARG A 19 26.14 37.46 -11.86
CA ARG A 19 25.65 36.25 -12.55
C ARG A 19 24.65 35.61 -11.58
N SER A 20 23.41 35.33 -11.98
CA SER A 20 22.50 34.54 -11.14
C SER A 20 23.06 33.13 -11.02
N GLN A 21 23.86 32.88 -9.98
CA GLN A 21 24.34 31.54 -9.70
C GLN A 21 23.15 30.70 -9.25
N ILE A 22 22.93 29.58 -9.93
CA ILE A 22 21.85 28.62 -9.64
C ILE A 22 22.05 28.00 -8.24
N VAL A 23 23.30 27.89 -7.80
CA VAL A 23 23.69 27.61 -6.42
C VAL A 23 23.96 28.95 -5.72
N VAL A 24 23.34 29.20 -4.57
CA VAL A 24 23.48 30.47 -3.86
C VAL A 24 24.76 30.45 -3.03
N ASP A 25 25.77 31.24 -3.42
CA ASP A 25 26.98 31.42 -2.62
C ASP A 25 26.66 32.27 -1.36
N ILE A 26 27.09 31.80 -0.19
CA ILE A 26 26.80 32.39 1.12
C ILE A 26 28.11 32.71 1.82
N HIS A 27 28.31 33.98 2.17
CA HIS A 27 29.58 34.50 2.68
C HIS A 27 29.55 34.75 4.19
N ASP A 28 28.37 34.96 4.77
CA ASP A 28 28.23 35.25 6.20
C ASP A 28 26.92 34.72 6.83
N ALA A 29 26.78 34.94 8.14
CA ALA A 29 25.67 34.43 8.93
C ALA A 29 24.35 35.14 8.62
N THR A 30 24.40 36.37 8.12
CA THR A 30 23.24 37.16 7.73
C THR A 30 22.67 36.60 6.44
N GLU A 31 23.49 36.42 5.41
CA GLU A 31 23.09 35.81 4.13
C GLU A 31 22.51 34.40 4.33
N PHE A 32 23.13 33.59 5.21
CA PHE A 32 22.60 32.28 5.59
C PHE A 32 21.20 32.37 6.20
N LYS A 33 21.00 33.24 7.20
CA LYS A 33 19.71 33.42 7.87
C LYS A 33 18.65 33.94 6.92
N ASP A 34 18.99 34.91 6.08
CA ASP A 34 18.10 35.47 5.09
C ASP A 34 17.64 34.40 4.11
N LEU A 35 18.55 33.53 3.66
CA LEU A 35 18.22 32.45 2.74
C LEU A 35 17.23 31.45 3.36
N ILE A 36 17.48 30.94 4.57
CA ILE A 36 16.61 29.94 5.22
C ILE A 36 15.27 30.53 5.67
N ASN A 37 15.21 31.83 5.95
CA ASN A 37 13.96 32.52 6.29
C ASN A 37 13.14 32.87 5.05
N LEU A 38 13.80 33.13 3.91
CA LEU A 38 13.16 33.47 2.65
C LEU A 38 12.69 32.21 1.88
N ARG A 39 13.33 31.07 2.09
CA ARG A 39 13.09 29.83 1.33
C ARG A 39 12.74 28.69 2.29
N ASN A 40 11.66 27.99 1.99
CA ASN A 40 11.11 26.94 2.86
C ASN A 40 11.87 25.61 2.79
N ASN A 41 12.67 25.39 1.76
CA ASN A 41 13.33 24.10 1.50
C ASN A 41 14.76 24.36 1.02
N VAL A 42 15.73 24.36 1.94
CA VAL A 42 17.10 24.81 1.66
C VAL A 42 18.10 23.73 2.03
N LEU A 43 18.95 23.36 1.07
CA LEU A 43 20.10 22.49 1.29
C LEU A 43 21.38 23.31 1.27
N ILE A 44 22.18 23.23 2.32
CA ILE A 44 23.42 23.99 2.48
C ILE A 44 24.59 23.04 2.37
N TYR A 45 25.42 23.22 1.34
CA TYR A 45 26.70 22.53 1.16
C TYR A 45 27.82 23.34 1.82
N LEU A 46 28.49 22.74 2.79
CA LEU A 46 29.62 23.29 3.55
C LEU A 46 30.90 22.65 3.02
N SER A 47 31.69 23.38 2.25
CA SER A 47 32.94 22.89 1.65
C SER A 47 34.13 23.14 2.56
N ASN A 48 35.01 22.16 2.70
CA ASN A 48 36.34 22.33 3.29
C ASN A 48 37.46 22.03 2.27
N VAL A 49 37.16 22.26 0.99
CA VAL A 49 38.05 22.04 -0.15
C VAL A 49 38.25 23.38 -0.85
N GLU A 50 39.49 23.67 -1.25
CA GLU A 50 39.87 24.89 -1.97
C GLU A 50 39.22 24.95 -3.36
N LYS A 51 38.93 26.16 -3.85
CA LYS A 51 38.14 26.34 -5.09
C LYS A 51 38.87 25.92 -6.35
N ASP A 52 40.19 25.85 -6.33
CA ASP A 52 41.07 25.40 -7.40
C ASP A 52 41.33 23.88 -7.39
N ASP A 53 40.85 23.16 -6.36
CA ASP A 53 40.93 21.72 -6.29
C ASP A 53 39.95 21.06 -7.29
N ALA A 54 40.41 20.04 -8.03
CA ALA A 54 39.59 19.29 -8.98
C ALA A 54 38.35 18.62 -8.34
N LEU A 55 38.41 18.28 -7.05
CA LEU A 55 37.30 17.76 -6.26
C LEU A 55 36.21 18.82 -6.04
N PHE A 56 36.59 20.08 -5.84
CA PHE A 56 35.66 21.19 -5.74
C PHE A 56 34.86 21.33 -7.04
N ASP A 57 35.54 21.40 -8.18
CA ASP A 57 34.92 21.51 -9.51
C ASP A 57 33.93 20.38 -9.77
N LYS A 58 34.34 19.15 -9.43
CA LYS A 58 33.49 17.96 -9.56
C LYS A 58 32.23 18.08 -8.71
N ASN A 59 32.38 18.49 -7.45
CA ASN A 59 31.26 18.58 -6.51
C ASN A 59 30.31 19.73 -6.86
N TYR A 60 30.85 20.88 -7.24
CA TYR A 60 30.08 22.06 -7.63
C TYR A 60 29.24 21.81 -8.89
N LYS A 61 29.75 21.03 -9.86
CA LYS A 61 28.97 20.56 -11.03
C LYS A 61 27.77 19.70 -10.62
N ILE A 62 27.92 18.82 -9.63
CA ILE A 62 26.82 18.00 -9.11
C ILE A 62 25.75 18.87 -8.45
N LEU A 63 26.16 19.83 -7.61
CA LEU A 63 25.27 20.78 -6.95
C LEU A 63 24.50 21.62 -7.97
N THR A 64 25.20 22.14 -8.99
CA THR A 64 24.59 22.95 -10.05
C THR A 64 23.52 22.18 -10.80
N LYS A 65 23.80 20.92 -11.19
CA LYS A 65 22.82 20.05 -11.85
C LYS A 65 21.61 19.78 -10.97
N ALA A 66 21.82 19.56 -9.68
CA ALA A 66 20.73 19.34 -8.74
C ALA A 66 19.88 20.61 -8.53
N ALA A 67 20.54 21.76 -8.40
CA ALA A 67 19.92 23.07 -8.19
C ALA A 67 19.05 23.47 -9.38
N ASP A 68 19.54 23.23 -10.60
CA ASP A 68 18.78 23.44 -11.85
C ASP A 68 17.51 22.57 -11.90
N THR A 69 17.63 21.29 -11.53
CA THR A 69 16.50 20.35 -11.55
C THR A 69 15.44 20.65 -10.48
N ILE A 70 15.85 21.15 -9.31
CA ILE A 70 14.97 21.45 -8.18
C ILE A 70 14.51 22.92 -8.15
N ALA A 71 14.86 23.70 -9.18
CA ALA A 71 14.50 25.11 -9.27
C ALA A 71 12.98 25.30 -9.09
N GLY A 72 12.61 26.12 -8.11
CA GLY A 72 11.21 26.36 -7.74
C GLY A 72 10.61 25.37 -6.73
N GLU A 73 11.23 24.22 -6.48
CA GLU A 73 10.84 23.22 -5.46
C GLU A 73 11.75 23.26 -4.21
N GLY A 74 12.99 23.74 -4.37
CA GLY A 74 13.98 23.88 -3.31
C GLY A 74 15.16 24.76 -3.72
N THR A 75 16.03 25.08 -2.77
CA THR A 75 17.21 25.92 -2.99
C THR A 75 18.46 25.21 -2.50
N ILE A 76 19.56 25.31 -3.25
CA ILE A 76 20.87 24.81 -2.83
C ILE A 76 21.79 26.01 -2.59
N GLY A 77 22.28 26.13 -1.36
CA GLY A 77 23.28 27.11 -0.95
C GLY A 77 24.65 26.48 -0.80
N PHE A 78 25.70 27.28 -1.02
CA PHE A 78 27.09 26.91 -0.91
C PHE A 78 27.79 27.83 0.11
N ILE A 79 28.51 27.23 1.05
CA ILE A 79 29.37 27.94 2.01
C ILE A 79 30.78 27.38 1.89
N ASP A 80 31.75 28.27 1.70
CA ASP A 80 33.17 27.96 1.72
C ASP A 80 33.72 28.11 3.16
N CYS A 81 34.05 26.99 3.80
CA CYS A 81 34.53 26.98 5.18
C CYS A 81 36.03 27.30 5.33
N LEU A 82 36.78 27.41 4.23
CA LEU A 82 38.20 27.78 4.25
C LEU A 82 38.42 29.29 4.20
N SER A 83 37.43 30.06 3.75
CA SER A 83 37.53 31.50 3.55
C SER A 83 36.75 32.31 4.61
N THR A 84 36.22 33.49 4.25
CA THR A 84 35.60 34.46 5.17
C THR A 84 34.35 33.91 5.87
N ALA A 85 33.71 32.87 5.33
CA ALA A 85 32.53 32.22 5.91
C ALA A 85 32.84 31.18 7.01
N LYS A 86 34.12 30.99 7.38
CA LYS A 86 34.57 30.04 8.42
C LYS A 86 33.84 30.19 9.77
N LYS A 87 33.45 31.41 10.14
CA LYS A 87 32.68 31.68 11.38
C LYS A 87 31.28 31.06 11.32
N VAL A 88 30.62 31.09 10.15
CA VAL A 88 29.31 30.49 9.93
C VAL A 88 29.40 28.97 9.99
N CYS A 89 30.40 28.37 9.35
CA CYS A 89 30.61 26.92 9.42
C CYS A 89 30.80 26.42 10.87
N LYS A 90 31.52 27.19 11.70
CA LYS A 90 31.64 26.91 13.15
C LYS A 90 30.29 26.99 13.87
N GLN A 91 29.51 28.05 13.63
CA GLN A 91 28.17 28.23 14.24
C GLN A 91 27.20 27.12 13.87
N LEU A 92 27.25 26.67 12.62
CA LEU A 92 26.40 25.59 12.13
C LEU A 92 26.83 24.21 12.63
N LYS A 93 27.88 24.09 13.48
CA LYS A 93 28.54 22.80 13.81
C LYS A 93 28.83 22.01 12.54
N GLY A 94 29.34 22.71 11.53
CA GLY A 94 29.44 22.26 10.15
C GLY A 94 30.88 22.13 9.66
N LEU A 95 31.87 22.31 10.54
CA LEU A 95 33.23 21.88 10.23
C LEU A 95 33.20 20.36 10.01
N PRO A 96 33.61 19.88 8.84
CA PRO A 96 33.80 18.46 8.65
C PRO A 96 34.84 17.93 9.66
N GLU A 97 34.69 16.71 10.14
CA GLU A 97 35.69 16.08 11.04
C GLU A 97 37.07 16.01 10.33
N GLU A 98 38.16 15.82 11.08
CA GLU A 98 39.49 15.67 10.47
C GLU A 98 39.46 14.58 9.37
N GLY A 99 39.69 14.97 8.12
CA GLY A 99 39.64 14.09 6.95
C GLY A 99 38.33 14.13 6.13
N GLU A 100 37.30 14.89 6.52
CA GLU A 100 36.09 15.08 5.72
C GLU A 100 36.19 16.32 4.78
N ASN A 101 35.80 16.15 3.52
CA ASN A 101 35.90 17.20 2.49
C ASN A 101 34.72 18.19 2.50
N PHE A 102 33.54 17.76 2.92
CA PHE A 102 32.34 18.59 2.96
C PHE A 102 31.27 18.02 3.90
N ARG A 103 30.34 18.87 4.33
CA ARG A 103 29.09 18.48 5.00
C ARG A 103 27.89 19.13 4.33
N ILE A 104 26.71 18.52 4.48
CA ILE A 104 25.50 19.03 3.85
C ILE A 104 24.37 19.03 4.85
N LYS A 105 23.77 20.19 5.10
CA LYS A 105 22.68 20.36 6.05
C LYS A 105 21.41 20.82 5.35
N HIS A 106 20.27 20.33 5.80
CA HIS A 106 18.98 20.70 5.28
C HIS A 106 18.17 21.48 6.29
N TYR A 107 17.54 22.54 5.81
CA TYR A 107 16.68 23.44 6.57
C TYR A 107 15.29 23.45 5.92
N TRP A 108 14.27 23.36 6.77
CA TRP A 108 12.87 23.40 6.37
C TRP A 108 12.14 24.48 7.14
N ASN A 109 11.50 25.41 6.43
CA ASN A 109 10.80 26.57 7.01
C ASN A 109 11.65 27.36 8.03
N GLY A 110 12.92 27.63 7.70
CA GLY A 110 13.85 28.36 8.58
C GLY A 110 14.46 27.55 9.71
N GLU A 111 14.03 26.31 9.95
CA GLU A 111 14.55 25.46 11.02
C GLU A 111 15.44 24.35 10.48
N PHE A 112 16.41 23.90 11.27
CA PHE A 112 17.22 22.74 10.93
C PHE A 112 16.35 21.48 10.92
N ASN A 113 16.34 20.77 9.79
CA ASN A 113 15.58 19.53 9.64
C ASN A 113 16.49 18.31 9.84
N THR A 114 17.53 18.16 9.02
CA THR A 114 18.41 16.99 9.07
C THR A 114 19.74 17.22 8.35
N GLU A 115 20.71 16.33 8.59
CA GLU A 115 21.96 16.29 7.84
C GLU A 115 21.80 15.33 6.64
N TYR A 116 22.24 15.76 5.46
CA TYR A 116 22.15 14.94 4.26
C TYR A 116 23.25 13.87 4.28
N SER A 117 22.84 12.62 4.43
CA SER A 117 23.74 11.46 4.56
C SER A 117 23.62 10.47 3.39
N ARG A 118 23.03 10.88 2.26
CA ARG A 118 22.83 10.03 1.07
C ARG A 118 24.02 10.15 0.09
N PRO A 119 24.13 9.30 -0.96
CA PRO A 119 25.16 9.42 -1.98
C PRO A 119 25.19 10.83 -2.58
N PHE A 120 26.38 11.38 -2.76
CA PHE A 120 26.54 12.71 -3.34
C PHE A 120 26.39 12.67 -4.87
N LYS A 121 25.14 12.56 -5.32
CA LYS A 121 24.72 12.54 -6.74
C LYS A 121 23.56 13.50 -6.92
N ALA A 122 23.49 14.18 -8.07
CA ALA A 122 22.45 15.18 -8.33
C ALA A 122 21.03 14.61 -8.18
N THR A 123 20.79 13.40 -8.68
CA THR A 123 19.49 12.71 -8.56
C THR A 123 19.14 12.38 -7.11
N SER A 124 20.11 11.98 -6.30
CA SER A 124 19.92 11.68 -4.88
C SER A 124 19.56 12.93 -4.08
N ILE A 125 20.24 14.05 -4.37
CA ILE A 125 19.97 15.37 -3.80
C ILE A 125 18.55 15.84 -4.16
N VAL A 126 18.16 15.73 -5.43
CA VAL A 126 16.82 16.10 -5.91
C VAL A 126 15.73 15.27 -5.21
N ARG A 127 15.89 13.94 -5.12
CA ARG A 127 14.94 13.07 -4.41
C ARG A 127 14.84 13.43 -2.92
N PHE A 128 15.96 13.77 -2.29
CA PHE A 128 15.96 14.25 -0.92
C PHE A 128 15.19 15.57 -0.78
N LEU A 129 15.47 16.56 -1.63
CA LEU A 129 14.81 17.87 -1.53
C LEU A 129 13.31 17.81 -1.82
N ARG A 130 12.84 16.88 -2.66
CA ARG A 130 11.41 16.62 -2.87
C ARG A 130 10.72 15.96 -1.68
N ASN A 131 11.47 15.23 -0.86
CA ASN A 131 10.95 14.58 0.33
C ASN A 131 11.99 14.52 1.48
N PRO A 132 12.24 15.66 2.14
CA PRO A 132 13.29 15.76 3.15
C PRO A 132 12.86 15.24 4.52
N ILE A 133 11.58 14.87 4.69
CA ILE A 133 10.98 14.37 5.94
C ILE A 133 11.04 12.82 6.02
N SER A 134 11.40 12.14 4.93
CA SER A 134 11.52 10.69 4.96
C SER A 134 12.60 10.23 5.95
N LYS A 135 12.18 9.50 6.99
CA LYS A 135 13.09 8.84 7.94
C LYS A 135 13.94 7.75 7.28
N HIS A 136 13.53 7.27 6.11
CA HIS A 136 14.22 6.21 5.38
C HIS A 136 14.91 6.76 4.12
N VAL A 137 16.18 6.41 3.95
CA VAL A 137 16.93 6.67 2.71
C VAL A 137 16.28 5.85 1.58
N PRO A 138 16.00 6.40 0.39
CA PRO A 138 15.48 5.63 -0.75
C PRO A 138 16.36 4.42 -1.06
N PHE A 139 15.77 3.30 -1.49
CA PHE A 139 16.54 2.06 -1.68
C PHE A 139 17.66 2.24 -2.73
N ILE A 140 17.39 2.99 -3.79
CA ILE A 140 18.35 3.37 -4.83
C ILE A 140 19.53 4.22 -4.31
N ASP A 141 19.37 4.85 -3.15
CA ASP A 141 20.37 5.69 -2.50
C ASP A 141 21.08 4.94 -1.35
N ASP A 142 20.75 3.67 -1.12
CA ASP A 142 21.33 2.87 -0.05
C ASP A 142 22.75 2.40 -0.41
N ARG A 143 23.76 3.01 0.22
CA ARG A 143 25.19 2.69 0.04
C ARG A 143 25.55 1.24 0.40
N HIS A 144 24.69 0.53 1.13
CA HIS A 144 24.90 -0.85 1.56
C HIS A 144 24.20 -1.87 0.63
N GLY A 145 23.64 -1.44 -0.49
CA GLY A 145 22.96 -2.29 -1.49
C GLY A 145 23.87 -2.85 -2.58
N LYS A 146 25.12 -3.24 -2.28
CA LYS A 146 25.99 -3.89 -3.27
C LYS A 146 25.25 -5.07 -3.92
N GLY A 147 25.31 -5.25 -5.23
CA GLY A 147 24.71 -6.38 -5.94
C GLY A 147 23.19 -6.35 -6.19
N ILE A 148 22.48 -5.28 -5.78
CA ILE A 148 21.07 -5.07 -6.16
C ILE A 148 21.00 -4.00 -7.25
N ARG A 149 20.31 -4.29 -8.36
CA ARG A 149 20.10 -3.34 -9.47
C ARG A 149 18.84 -2.52 -9.22
N HIS A 150 18.94 -1.21 -9.38
CA HIS A 150 17.80 -0.31 -9.16
C HIS A 150 17.35 0.32 -10.47
N PHE A 151 16.04 0.39 -10.70
CA PHE A 151 15.45 1.06 -11.86
C PHE A 151 14.39 2.07 -11.42
N ASP A 152 14.59 3.32 -11.84
CA ASP A 152 13.66 4.44 -11.71
C ASP A 152 12.97 4.78 -13.04
N ASP A 153 13.21 3.96 -14.07
CA ASP A 153 12.63 4.12 -15.41
C ASP A 153 12.24 2.77 -16.01
N ALA A 154 10.99 2.69 -16.47
CA ALA A 154 10.40 1.46 -16.96
C ALA A 154 11.05 0.98 -18.24
N ALA A 155 11.42 1.88 -19.16
CA ALA A 155 12.05 1.46 -20.41
C ALA A 155 13.42 0.86 -20.15
N LYS A 156 14.19 1.41 -19.20
CA LYS A 156 15.48 0.83 -18.78
C LYS A 156 15.30 -0.53 -18.13
N PHE A 157 14.30 -0.69 -17.27
CA PHE A 157 14.00 -1.98 -16.63
C PHE A 157 13.62 -3.04 -17.68
N GLU A 158 12.70 -2.72 -18.59
CA GLU A 158 12.26 -3.64 -19.65
C GLU A 158 13.41 -4.04 -20.57
N ASN A 159 14.25 -3.08 -20.97
CA ASN A 159 15.43 -3.38 -21.78
C ASN A 159 16.44 -4.25 -21.04
N PHE A 160 16.63 -4.00 -19.74
CA PHE A 160 17.48 -4.85 -18.90
C PHE A 160 16.92 -6.26 -18.77
N LYS A 161 15.60 -6.42 -18.60
CA LYS A 161 14.95 -7.74 -18.56
C LYS A 161 15.21 -8.53 -19.83
N LYS A 162 15.02 -7.91 -21.00
CA LYS A 162 15.22 -8.55 -22.32
C LYS A 162 16.66 -8.99 -22.59
N THR A 163 17.63 -8.26 -22.05
CA THR A 163 19.06 -8.52 -22.31
C THR A 163 19.70 -9.44 -21.27
N SER A 164 19.03 -9.69 -20.15
CA SER A 164 19.54 -10.51 -19.05
C SER A 164 19.37 -12.00 -19.34
N LYS A 165 20.46 -12.76 -19.22
CA LYS A 165 20.47 -14.22 -19.43
C LYS A 165 20.21 -15.02 -18.14
N LEU A 166 20.44 -14.41 -16.98
CA LEU A 166 20.18 -15.02 -15.69
C LEU A 166 18.76 -14.68 -15.23
N PRO A 167 18.10 -15.57 -14.46
CA PRO A 167 16.84 -15.25 -13.84
C PRO A 167 16.98 -14.08 -12.87
N MET A 168 15.88 -13.38 -12.60
CA MET A 168 15.87 -12.20 -11.74
C MET A 168 14.75 -12.21 -10.73
N LEU A 169 15.05 -11.86 -9.49
CA LEU A 169 14.04 -11.53 -8.49
C LEU A 169 13.88 -10.01 -8.42
N VAL A 170 12.69 -9.53 -8.78
CA VAL A 170 12.34 -8.11 -8.80
C VAL A 170 11.43 -7.79 -7.62
N MET A 171 11.86 -6.85 -6.77
CA MET A 171 11.02 -6.23 -5.75
C MET A 171 10.44 -4.92 -6.30
N PHE A 172 9.16 -4.93 -6.62
CA PHE A 172 8.40 -3.71 -6.89
C PHE A 172 8.00 -3.07 -5.56
N HIS A 173 8.50 -1.85 -5.32
CA HIS A 173 8.34 -1.17 -4.04
C HIS A 173 7.97 0.31 -4.22
N SER A 174 7.74 0.98 -3.08
CA SER A 174 7.65 2.44 -3.00
C SER A 174 8.59 2.94 -1.92
N VAL A 175 9.23 4.08 -2.13
CA VAL A 175 10.00 4.78 -1.07
C VAL A 175 9.13 5.22 0.12
N TYR A 176 7.81 5.27 -0.05
CA TYR A 176 6.84 5.65 0.98
C TYR A 176 6.22 4.45 1.72
N CYS A 177 6.70 3.24 1.45
CA CYS A 177 6.12 2.01 1.98
C CYS A 177 6.94 1.49 3.18
N ASP A 178 6.40 1.63 4.39
CA ASP A 178 7.06 1.21 5.65
C ASP A 178 7.44 -0.28 5.61
N ARG A 179 6.50 -1.15 5.21
CA ARG A 179 6.74 -2.58 5.04
C ARG A 179 7.82 -2.90 4.00
N CYS A 180 7.93 -2.08 2.95
CA CYS A 180 8.98 -2.24 1.95
C CYS A 180 10.34 -1.94 2.57
N ASN A 181 10.43 -0.93 3.45
CA ASN A 181 11.66 -0.60 4.18
C ASN A 181 12.06 -1.71 5.16
N GLU A 182 11.09 -2.31 5.86
CA GLU A 182 11.30 -3.46 6.75
C GLU A 182 11.84 -4.70 6.02
N LEU A 183 11.46 -4.90 4.76
CA LEU A 183 11.90 -6.05 3.96
C LEU A 183 13.24 -5.84 3.25
N ARG A 184 13.81 -4.62 3.22
CA ARG A 184 15.11 -4.39 2.58
C ARG A 184 16.24 -5.23 3.17
N PRO A 185 16.38 -5.39 4.51
CA PRO A 185 17.40 -6.27 5.08
C PRO A 185 17.23 -7.71 4.62
N VAL A 186 15.98 -8.21 4.55
CA VAL A 186 15.67 -9.55 4.04
C VAL A 186 16.07 -9.69 2.58
N PHE A 187 15.70 -8.72 1.73
CA PHE A 187 16.03 -8.73 0.31
C PHE A 187 17.54 -8.70 0.06
N LYS A 188 18.29 -7.94 0.88
CA LYS A 188 19.76 -7.94 0.85
C LYS A 188 20.36 -9.29 1.27
N LYS A 189 19.82 -9.92 2.31
CA LYS A 189 20.26 -11.26 2.73
C LYS A 189 20.03 -12.28 1.62
N LEU A 190 18.84 -12.30 1.02
CA LEU A 190 18.54 -13.17 -0.12
C LEU A 190 19.54 -12.96 -1.26
N ARG A 191 19.84 -11.70 -1.61
CA ARG A 191 20.85 -11.40 -2.62
C ARG A 191 22.22 -11.98 -2.28
N ASN A 192 22.64 -11.93 -1.01
CA ASN A 192 23.90 -12.57 -0.59
C ASN A 192 23.87 -14.09 -0.73
N VAL A 193 22.71 -14.73 -0.54
CA VAL A 193 22.56 -16.19 -0.61
C VAL A 193 22.54 -16.69 -2.06
N PHE A 194 21.95 -15.91 -2.97
CA PHE A 194 21.67 -16.32 -4.36
C PHE A 194 22.44 -15.49 -5.41
N SER A 195 23.54 -14.83 -5.02
CA SER A 195 24.17 -13.78 -5.85
C SER A 195 24.65 -14.24 -7.22
N ASP A 196 24.99 -15.52 -7.34
CA ASP A 196 25.62 -16.07 -8.53
C ASP A 196 24.59 -16.66 -9.51
N ASP A 197 23.41 -17.02 -9.00
CA ASP A 197 22.35 -17.68 -9.77
C ASP A 197 21.21 -16.73 -10.17
N ILE A 198 20.94 -15.67 -9.37
CA ILE A 198 19.78 -14.79 -9.53
C ILE A 198 20.19 -13.32 -9.45
N ILE A 199 19.71 -12.53 -10.42
CA ILE A 199 19.86 -11.08 -10.40
C ILE A 199 18.79 -10.46 -9.50
N PHE A 200 19.21 -9.71 -8.48
CA PHE A 200 18.28 -8.99 -7.60
C PHE A 200 18.03 -7.58 -8.13
N VAL A 201 16.76 -7.25 -8.31
CA VAL A 201 16.33 -5.97 -8.89
C VAL A 201 15.31 -5.30 -7.96
N ALA A 202 15.41 -3.98 -7.80
CA ALA A 202 14.46 -3.17 -7.07
C ALA A 202 13.91 -2.06 -7.99
N VAL A 203 12.60 -2.02 -8.14
CA VAL A 203 11.90 -1.05 -9.01
C VAL A 203 10.99 -0.19 -8.14
N ASP A 204 11.19 1.12 -8.18
CA ASP A 204 10.32 2.06 -7.46
C ASP A 204 9.11 2.42 -8.32
N ILE A 205 7.96 1.84 -8.00
CA ILE A 205 6.72 2.11 -8.74
C ILE A 205 6.05 3.43 -8.35
N ALA A 206 6.59 4.14 -7.36
CA ALA A 206 6.13 5.49 -7.03
C ALA A 206 6.66 6.55 -8.01
N GLU A 207 7.69 6.22 -8.79
CA GLU A 207 8.19 7.09 -9.85
C GLU A 207 7.18 7.13 -11.03
N PRO A 208 6.84 8.32 -11.55
CA PRO A 208 5.84 8.46 -12.62
C PRO A 208 6.11 7.58 -13.84
N ASN A 209 7.37 7.46 -14.26
CA ASN A 209 7.77 6.65 -15.42
C ASN A 209 7.58 5.14 -15.21
N ASN A 210 7.42 4.69 -13.96
CA ASN A 210 7.26 3.30 -13.58
C ASN A 210 5.82 2.89 -13.31
N GLN A 211 4.87 3.83 -13.22
CA GLN A 211 3.48 3.52 -12.87
C GLN A 211 2.83 2.50 -13.81
N LYS A 212 3.14 2.55 -15.11
CA LYS A 212 2.64 1.57 -16.10
C LYS A 212 3.01 0.12 -15.79
N LEU A 213 4.10 -0.12 -15.06
CA LEU A 213 4.55 -1.47 -14.70
C LEU A 213 3.56 -2.16 -13.73
N VAL A 214 2.78 -1.39 -12.98
CA VAL A 214 1.74 -1.93 -12.09
C VAL A 214 0.70 -2.72 -12.89
N GLU A 215 0.23 -2.16 -14.00
CA GLU A 215 -0.77 -2.80 -14.85
C GLU A 215 -0.16 -3.95 -15.65
N VAL A 216 1.02 -3.71 -16.25
CA VAL A 216 1.75 -4.72 -17.04
C VAL A 216 2.00 -6.00 -16.24
N TYR A 217 2.45 -5.86 -14.99
CA TYR A 217 2.76 -6.99 -14.12
C TYR A 217 1.64 -7.36 -13.16
N LYS A 218 0.45 -6.77 -13.33
CA LYS A 218 -0.77 -7.04 -12.53
C LYS A 218 -0.49 -6.97 -11.01
N LEU A 219 0.29 -5.98 -10.60
CA LEU A 219 0.70 -5.80 -9.20
C LEU A 219 -0.50 -5.37 -8.36
N LYS A 220 -0.86 -6.17 -7.36
CA LYS A 220 -2.01 -5.90 -6.47
C LYS A 220 -1.68 -5.00 -5.28
N ALA A 221 -0.40 -4.97 -4.87
CA ALA A 221 0.07 -4.21 -3.71
C ALA A 221 1.58 -3.96 -3.78
N VAL A 222 2.09 -3.07 -2.92
CA VAL A 222 3.52 -2.96 -2.62
C VAL A 222 3.79 -3.34 -1.16
N PRO A 223 4.90 -4.03 -0.84
CA PRO A 223 5.85 -4.59 -1.80
C PRO A 223 5.27 -5.79 -2.54
N SER A 224 5.72 -6.03 -3.77
CA SER A 224 5.47 -7.25 -4.55
C SER A 224 6.80 -7.84 -5.03
N PHE A 225 6.94 -9.16 -4.94
CA PHE A 225 8.10 -9.88 -5.43
C PHE A 225 7.71 -10.69 -6.67
N VAL A 226 8.43 -10.48 -7.77
CA VAL A 226 8.22 -11.20 -9.02
C VAL A 226 9.54 -11.82 -9.44
N TYR A 227 9.55 -13.13 -9.63
CA TYR A 227 10.68 -13.85 -10.20
C TYR A 227 10.47 -13.97 -11.71
N PHE A 228 11.49 -13.64 -12.48
CA PHE A 228 11.48 -13.76 -13.93
C PHE A 228 12.57 -14.71 -14.39
N GLU A 229 12.20 -15.59 -15.31
CA GLU A 229 13.09 -16.49 -16.02
C GLU A 229 12.76 -16.40 -17.52
N GLY A 230 13.56 -15.61 -18.25
CA GLY A 230 13.21 -15.20 -19.62
C GLY A 230 11.91 -14.38 -19.66
N ASP A 231 10.90 -14.90 -20.35
CA ASP A 231 9.57 -14.28 -20.46
C ASP A 231 8.56 -14.79 -19.42
N GLU A 232 8.87 -15.89 -18.72
CA GLU A 232 8.04 -16.39 -17.64
C GLU A 232 8.18 -15.51 -16.40
N GLN A 233 7.04 -15.29 -15.73
CA GLN A 233 6.95 -14.52 -14.49
C GLN A 233 6.20 -15.30 -13.42
N HIS A 234 6.71 -15.26 -12.19
CA HIS A 234 6.11 -15.87 -11.03
C HIS A 234 5.97 -14.82 -9.92
N LEU A 235 4.72 -14.44 -9.62
CA LEU A 235 4.42 -13.56 -8.50
C LEU A 235 4.47 -14.37 -7.20
N TYR A 236 5.20 -13.87 -6.19
CA TYR A 236 5.28 -14.52 -4.89
C TYR A 236 3.93 -14.53 -4.17
N PRO A 237 3.35 -15.71 -3.83
CA PRO A 237 2.02 -15.79 -3.20
C PRO A 237 2.06 -15.81 -1.67
N GLY A 238 3.24 -15.97 -1.06
CA GLY A 238 3.40 -16.27 0.37
C GLY A 238 3.52 -15.04 1.28
N LYS A 239 3.68 -15.30 2.58
CA LYS A 239 3.97 -14.24 3.57
C LYS A 239 5.37 -13.68 3.36
N TYR A 240 5.55 -12.37 3.48
CA TYR A 240 6.86 -11.71 3.31
C TYR A 240 7.80 -11.96 4.51
N THR A 241 8.37 -13.16 4.58
CA THR A 241 9.38 -13.55 5.57
C THR A 241 10.62 -14.07 4.86
N GLU A 242 11.78 -13.97 5.52
CA GLU A 242 13.05 -14.50 4.98
C GLU A 242 12.93 -15.98 4.61
N LYS A 243 12.44 -16.81 5.54
CA LYS A 243 12.23 -18.26 5.30
C LYS A 243 11.28 -18.54 4.13
N GLY A 244 10.19 -17.76 4.02
CA GLY A 244 9.20 -17.94 2.95
C GLY A 244 9.76 -17.62 1.57
N LEU A 245 10.45 -16.48 1.45
CA LEU A 245 11.09 -16.06 0.20
C LEU A 245 12.25 -16.96 -0.19
N THR A 246 13.10 -17.39 0.76
CA THR A 246 14.18 -18.35 0.48
C THR A 246 13.64 -19.68 -0.04
N ARG A 247 12.62 -20.25 0.63
CA ARG A 247 12.00 -21.50 0.20
C ARG A 247 11.43 -21.36 -1.21
N TRP A 248 10.64 -20.31 -1.44
CA TRP A 248 10.04 -20.07 -2.75
C TRP A 248 11.08 -19.86 -3.85
N LEU A 249 12.16 -19.12 -3.59
CA LEU A 249 13.24 -18.96 -4.57
C LEU A 249 13.95 -20.28 -4.88
N ASN A 250 14.24 -21.11 -3.89
CA ASN A 250 14.80 -22.45 -4.12
C ASN A 250 13.86 -23.31 -4.98
N ASP A 251 12.56 -23.27 -4.69
CA ASP A 251 11.54 -24.00 -5.44
C ASP A 251 11.35 -23.45 -6.86
N THR A 252 11.60 -22.15 -7.07
CA THR A 252 11.43 -21.49 -8.39
C THR A 252 12.69 -21.58 -9.25
N SER A 253 13.88 -21.65 -8.64
CA SER A 253 15.19 -21.63 -9.32
C SER A 253 15.72 -23.01 -9.73
N THR A 254 15.01 -24.09 -9.42
CA THR A 254 15.41 -25.45 -9.83
C THR A 254 14.95 -25.72 -11.26
N THR A 255 15.85 -25.57 -12.23
CA THR A 255 15.68 -26.14 -13.58
C THR A 255 15.76 -27.65 -13.52
N PRO A 256 14.74 -28.40 -13.97
CA PRO A 256 14.87 -29.81 -14.21
C PRO A 256 15.15 -30.01 -15.70
N SER A 257 16.38 -30.37 -16.03
CA SER A 257 16.68 -31.02 -17.31
C SER A 257 17.37 -32.34 -16.99
N THR A 258 16.58 -33.29 -16.51
CA THR A 258 16.93 -34.71 -16.63
C THR A 258 15.64 -35.50 -16.64
N THR A 259 15.55 -36.48 -17.54
CA THR A 259 14.59 -37.58 -17.48
C THR A 259 14.49 -38.08 -16.05
N TRP A 260 13.25 -38.28 -15.55
CA TRP A 260 13.05 -38.71 -14.16
C TRP A 260 13.78 -40.04 -13.92
N SER A 261 14.77 -40.05 -13.03
CA SER A 261 15.60 -41.22 -12.75
C SER A 261 14.76 -42.30 -12.06
N GLU A 262 14.49 -43.41 -12.74
CA GLU A 262 13.67 -44.51 -12.23
C GLU A 262 14.42 -45.38 -11.19
N GLU A 263 15.76 -45.33 -11.14
CA GLU A 263 16.58 -46.30 -10.40
C GLU A 263 16.85 -45.98 -8.92
N GLN A 264 16.46 -44.80 -8.41
CA GLN A 264 16.85 -44.35 -7.05
C GLN A 264 15.71 -43.79 -6.18
N THR A 265 14.45 -44.01 -6.57
CA THR A 265 13.30 -43.39 -5.89
C THR A 265 12.45 -44.39 -5.11
N ASP A 266 11.79 -43.92 -4.06
CA ASP A 266 10.75 -44.69 -3.35
C ASP A 266 9.38 -44.61 -4.07
N VAL A 267 9.33 -43.98 -5.24
CA VAL A 267 8.15 -43.94 -6.12
C VAL A 267 8.18 -45.15 -7.04
N HIS A 268 7.08 -45.87 -7.13
CA HIS A 268 6.97 -46.98 -8.09
C HIS A 268 6.66 -46.45 -9.49
N HIS A 269 7.61 -46.60 -10.41
CA HIS A 269 7.43 -46.28 -11.82
C HIS A 269 6.69 -47.41 -12.51
N LEU A 270 5.54 -47.08 -13.10
CA LEU A 270 4.64 -48.02 -13.76
C LEU A 270 4.83 -47.99 -15.27
N SER A 271 4.55 -49.12 -15.89
CA SER A 271 4.53 -49.35 -17.33
C SER A 271 3.15 -49.83 -17.78
N GLU A 272 2.96 -50.03 -19.08
CA GLU A 272 1.71 -50.59 -19.61
C GLU A 272 1.43 -52.01 -19.10
N ASP A 273 2.48 -52.79 -18.83
CA ASP A 273 2.38 -54.21 -18.47
C ASP A 273 2.13 -54.43 -16.96
N ASP A 274 2.59 -53.53 -16.10
CA ASP A 274 2.50 -53.69 -14.65
C ASP A 274 1.37 -52.88 -13.99
N PHE A 275 0.80 -51.88 -14.68
CA PHE A 275 -0.14 -50.94 -14.10
C PHE A 275 -1.34 -51.63 -13.42
N ASP A 276 -2.06 -52.48 -14.16
CA ASP A 276 -3.26 -53.15 -13.66
C ASP A 276 -2.96 -54.11 -12.50
N LYS A 277 -1.83 -54.81 -12.57
CA LYS A 277 -1.37 -55.69 -11.49
C LYS A 277 -0.99 -54.88 -10.25
N PHE A 278 -0.34 -53.75 -10.44
CA PHE A 278 0.11 -52.91 -9.35
C PHE A 278 -1.08 -52.29 -8.61
N ILE A 279 -2.06 -51.77 -9.36
CA ILE A 279 -3.24 -51.15 -8.76
C ILE A 279 -4.14 -52.12 -7.99
N THR A 280 -4.13 -53.38 -8.39
CA THR A 280 -4.93 -54.45 -7.74
C THR A 280 -4.19 -55.09 -6.56
N THR A 281 -2.86 -55.06 -6.55
CA THR A 281 -2.04 -55.64 -5.47
C THR A 281 -1.93 -54.70 -4.26
N ASN A 282 -1.91 -53.38 -4.47
CA ASN A 282 -1.78 -52.40 -3.40
C ASN A 282 -3.12 -51.73 -3.09
N LYS A 283 -3.42 -51.54 -1.80
CA LYS A 283 -4.74 -51.08 -1.36
C LYS A 283 -4.99 -49.60 -1.62
N HIS A 284 -4.08 -48.71 -1.22
CA HIS A 284 -4.21 -47.26 -1.37
C HIS A 284 -3.08 -46.73 -2.23
N ILE A 285 -3.40 -46.21 -3.42
CA ILE A 285 -2.39 -45.80 -4.40
C ILE A 285 -2.74 -44.44 -4.96
N LEU A 286 -1.76 -43.55 -4.99
CA LEU A 286 -1.85 -42.33 -5.79
C LEU A 286 -0.87 -42.48 -6.95
N VAL A 287 -1.39 -42.37 -8.16
CA VAL A 287 -0.60 -42.44 -9.39
C VAL A 287 -0.45 -41.04 -9.95
N MET A 288 0.79 -40.57 -10.13
CA MET A 288 1.09 -39.36 -10.88
C MET A 288 1.27 -39.68 -12.36
N PHE A 289 0.39 -39.16 -13.21
CA PHE A 289 0.58 -39.13 -14.65
C PHE A 289 1.43 -37.91 -14.98
N TYR A 290 2.63 -38.13 -15.51
CA TYR A 290 3.59 -37.06 -15.78
C TYR A 290 4.07 -37.08 -17.23
N ALA A 291 4.71 -36.00 -17.65
CA ALA A 291 5.39 -35.91 -18.92
C ALA A 291 6.80 -35.34 -18.72
N ASN A 292 7.82 -36.02 -19.28
CA ASN A 292 9.23 -35.64 -19.12
C ASN A 292 9.56 -34.29 -19.76
N ASP A 293 8.81 -33.86 -20.76
CA ASP A 293 8.89 -32.55 -21.45
C ASP A 293 7.92 -31.51 -20.85
N CYS A 294 7.20 -31.83 -19.77
CA CYS A 294 6.31 -30.90 -19.10
C CYS A 294 6.98 -30.28 -17.86
N LYS A 295 7.28 -28.98 -17.91
CA LYS A 295 7.87 -28.23 -16.78
C LYS A 295 7.09 -28.38 -15.47
N ARG A 296 5.75 -28.43 -15.53
CA ARG A 296 4.90 -28.60 -14.33
C ARG A 296 5.11 -29.98 -13.69
N SER A 297 5.23 -31.02 -14.51
CA SER A 297 5.52 -32.38 -14.06
C SER A 297 6.91 -32.45 -13.46
N GLN A 298 7.91 -31.91 -14.16
CA GLN A 298 9.29 -31.90 -13.72
C GLN A 298 9.47 -31.21 -12.35
N LYS A 299 8.77 -30.11 -12.09
CA LYS A 299 8.78 -29.42 -10.78
C LYS A 299 8.17 -30.27 -9.65
N LEU A 300 7.23 -31.16 -9.97
CA LEU A 300 6.50 -31.95 -8.98
C LEU A 300 7.18 -33.27 -8.64
N MET A 301 7.97 -33.84 -9.57
CA MET A 301 8.76 -35.06 -9.37
C MET A 301 9.54 -35.09 -8.03
N PRO A 302 10.40 -34.11 -7.69
CA PRO A 302 11.17 -34.16 -6.45
C PRO A 302 10.30 -34.00 -5.19
N VAL A 303 9.14 -33.34 -5.29
CA VAL A 303 8.18 -33.23 -4.18
C VAL A 303 7.51 -34.58 -3.94
N TYR A 304 7.14 -35.25 -5.03
CA TYR A 304 6.50 -36.55 -5.05
C TYR A 304 7.41 -37.64 -4.47
N GLU A 305 8.71 -37.61 -4.82
CA GLU A 305 9.73 -38.51 -4.26
C GLU A 305 9.89 -38.36 -2.74
N ARG A 306 9.95 -37.11 -2.24
CA ARG A 306 10.05 -36.87 -0.79
C ARG A 306 8.81 -37.37 -0.05
N ALA A 307 7.62 -37.16 -0.62
CA ALA A 307 6.38 -37.67 -0.06
C ALA A 307 6.38 -39.21 0.01
N ALA A 308 6.83 -39.90 -1.05
CA ALA A 308 6.91 -41.36 -1.09
C ALA A 308 7.87 -41.90 -0.01
N LYS A 309 9.05 -41.29 0.10
CA LYS A 309 10.05 -41.62 1.11
C LYS A 309 9.51 -41.45 2.53
N ARG A 310 8.73 -40.38 2.77
CA ARG A 310 8.13 -40.11 4.07
C ARG A 310 7.04 -41.13 4.43
N LEU A 311 6.16 -41.47 3.50
CA LEU A 311 5.12 -42.50 3.69
C LEU A 311 5.74 -43.86 4.01
N LYS A 312 6.78 -44.26 3.26
CA LYS A 312 7.53 -45.50 3.50
C LYS A 312 8.20 -45.50 4.88
N LYS A 313 8.85 -44.40 5.26
CA LYS A 313 9.48 -44.24 6.58
C LYS A 313 8.46 -44.29 7.72
N ALA A 314 7.24 -43.81 7.50
CA ALA A 314 6.14 -43.85 8.46
C ALA A 314 5.48 -45.25 8.55
N GLY A 315 5.87 -46.21 7.71
CA GLY A 315 5.23 -47.53 7.66
C GLY A 315 3.79 -47.48 7.12
N SER A 316 3.46 -46.48 6.31
CA SER A 316 2.14 -46.35 5.71
C SER A 316 1.87 -47.50 4.72
N ILE A 317 0.64 -48.00 4.72
CA ILE A 317 0.14 -48.96 3.72
C ILE A 317 -0.13 -48.31 2.36
N SER A 318 -0.11 -46.97 2.30
CA SER A 318 -0.39 -46.18 1.11
C SER A 318 0.87 -45.96 0.27
N VAL A 319 0.76 -46.14 -1.05
CA VAL A 319 1.90 -46.15 -1.96
C VAL A 319 1.77 -45.05 -3.01
N LEU A 320 2.86 -44.33 -3.27
CA LEU A 320 2.95 -43.40 -4.40
C LEU A 320 3.57 -44.10 -5.60
N ALA A 321 2.87 -44.03 -6.74
CA ALA A 321 3.34 -44.53 -8.02
C ALA A 321 3.28 -43.42 -9.08
N ALA A 322 3.96 -43.62 -10.19
CA ALA A 322 3.94 -42.68 -11.30
C ALA A 322 4.09 -43.37 -12.65
N ILE A 323 3.58 -42.72 -13.70
CA ILE A 323 3.61 -43.23 -15.06
C ILE A 323 3.85 -42.09 -16.06
N ASP A 324 4.76 -42.31 -17.00
CA ASP A 324 5.00 -41.37 -18.11
C ASP A 324 3.81 -41.43 -19.07
N GLY A 325 2.91 -40.46 -18.96
CA GLY A 325 1.69 -40.40 -19.75
C GLY A 325 1.92 -40.07 -21.22
N ASN A 326 3.06 -39.47 -21.57
CA ASN A 326 3.43 -39.26 -22.96
C ASN A 326 3.92 -40.57 -23.59
N LYS A 327 4.71 -41.37 -22.85
CA LYS A 327 5.17 -42.68 -23.28
C LYS A 327 4.04 -43.73 -23.31
N PHE A 328 3.14 -43.70 -22.33
CA PHE A 328 2.07 -44.68 -22.14
C PHE A 328 0.68 -44.07 -22.35
N ALA A 329 0.48 -43.40 -23.48
CA ALA A 329 -0.73 -42.62 -23.79
C ALA A 329 -2.04 -43.42 -23.71
N LYS A 330 -2.02 -44.74 -23.96
CA LYS A 330 -3.23 -45.59 -23.80
C LYS A 330 -3.76 -45.58 -22.38
N ILE A 331 -2.88 -45.64 -21.37
CA ILE A 331 -3.28 -45.59 -19.97
C ILE A 331 -3.76 -44.17 -19.61
N SER A 332 -3.08 -43.13 -20.07
CA SER A 332 -3.56 -41.74 -19.89
C SER A 332 -4.95 -41.53 -20.47
N ASN A 333 -5.20 -42.02 -21.70
CA ASN A 333 -6.49 -41.92 -22.37
C ASN A 333 -7.58 -42.71 -21.62
N ARG A 334 -7.26 -43.90 -21.07
CA ARG A 334 -8.21 -44.70 -20.26
C ARG A 334 -8.78 -43.92 -19.07
N PHE A 335 -8.02 -42.95 -18.53
CA PHE A 335 -8.42 -42.13 -17.39
C PHE A 335 -8.65 -40.65 -17.75
N ASN A 336 -8.85 -40.34 -19.04
CA ASN A 336 -9.11 -38.98 -19.55
C ASN A 336 -8.05 -37.94 -19.12
N VAL A 337 -6.78 -38.33 -19.00
CA VAL A 337 -5.69 -37.43 -18.67
C VAL A 337 -5.25 -36.69 -19.93
N THR A 338 -5.63 -35.42 -20.04
CA THR A 338 -5.29 -34.55 -21.19
C THR A 338 -4.20 -33.53 -20.87
N GLN A 339 -3.83 -33.37 -19.60
CA GLN A 339 -2.81 -32.44 -19.13
C GLN A 339 -1.94 -33.07 -18.04
N PHE A 340 -0.67 -32.66 -17.99
CA PHE A 340 0.30 -33.16 -17.03
C PHE A 340 0.83 -32.03 -16.12
N PRO A 341 1.14 -32.31 -14.83
CA PRO A 341 0.89 -33.56 -14.14
C PRO A 341 -0.58 -33.70 -13.72
N ALA A 342 -1.10 -34.91 -13.78
CA ALA A 342 -2.39 -35.29 -13.23
C ALA A 342 -2.21 -36.40 -12.18
N PHE A 343 -3.17 -36.54 -11.29
CA PHE A 343 -3.14 -37.57 -10.26
C PHE A 343 -4.39 -38.42 -10.33
N GLY A 344 -4.24 -39.74 -10.29
CA GLY A 344 -5.35 -40.67 -10.11
C GLY A 344 -5.18 -41.45 -8.82
N TYR A 345 -6.19 -41.40 -7.95
CA TYR A 345 -6.24 -42.21 -6.74
C TYR A 345 -6.97 -43.52 -6.99
N PHE A 346 -6.38 -44.63 -6.53
CA PHE A 346 -6.90 -45.97 -6.66
C PHE A 346 -7.06 -46.60 -5.28
N LEU A 347 -8.24 -47.20 -5.07
CA LEU A 347 -8.59 -47.97 -3.88
C LEU A 347 -9.04 -49.36 -4.32
N ASP A 348 -8.30 -50.38 -3.90
CA ASP A 348 -8.56 -51.80 -4.25
C ASP A 348 -8.71 -52.01 -5.77
N GLY A 349 -7.76 -51.48 -6.55
CA GLY A 349 -7.76 -51.58 -8.02
C GLY A 349 -8.76 -50.70 -8.76
N GLN A 350 -9.65 -50.00 -8.06
CA GLN A 350 -10.62 -49.12 -8.69
C GLN A 350 -10.13 -47.67 -8.67
N PHE A 351 -10.14 -47.02 -9.82
CA PHE A 351 -9.97 -45.57 -9.90
C PHE A 351 -11.11 -44.90 -9.14
N LYS A 352 -10.78 -43.93 -8.29
CA LYS A 352 -11.76 -43.20 -7.49
C LYS A 352 -11.85 -41.73 -7.88
N TRP A 353 -10.79 -40.94 -7.68
CA TRP A 353 -10.81 -39.51 -8.01
C TRP A 353 -9.41 -38.93 -8.25
N ASN A 354 -9.37 -37.69 -8.72
CA ASN A 354 -8.14 -36.93 -8.89
C ASN A 354 -7.92 -36.00 -7.69
N THR A 355 -6.66 -35.73 -7.34
CA THR A 355 -6.31 -34.75 -6.30
C THR A 355 -5.60 -33.54 -6.88
N ASN A 356 -5.72 -32.41 -6.17
CA ASN A 356 -4.96 -31.20 -6.45
C ASN A 356 -3.79 -30.97 -5.48
N ALA A 357 -3.42 -31.98 -4.68
CA ALA A 357 -2.25 -31.91 -3.81
C ALA A 357 -0.97 -31.63 -4.63
N ARG A 358 -0.28 -30.52 -4.34
CA ARG A 358 0.99 -30.14 -5.00
C ARG A 358 2.16 -30.01 -4.03
N THR A 359 1.92 -30.09 -2.72
CA THR A 359 2.98 -30.04 -1.70
C THR A 359 3.20 -31.39 -1.02
N GLU A 360 4.38 -31.59 -0.45
CA GLU A 360 4.72 -32.83 0.27
C GLU A 360 3.71 -33.13 1.40
N ASN A 361 3.32 -32.12 2.18
CA ASN A 361 2.36 -32.30 3.28
C ASN A 361 0.95 -32.60 2.78
N GLU A 362 0.51 -31.99 1.68
CA GLU A 362 -0.79 -32.30 1.07
C GLU A 362 -0.82 -33.73 0.54
N LEU A 363 0.24 -34.16 -0.15
CA LEU A 363 0.36 -35.52 -0.70
C LEU A 363 0.39 -36.57 0.41
N VAL A 364 1.21 -36.35 1.45
CA VAL A 364 1.31 -37.25 2.60
C VAL A 364 -0.01 -37.28 3.38
N GLY A 365 -0.60 -36.13 3.70
CA GLY A 365 -1.86 -36.06 4.43
C GLY A 365 -3.03 -36.70 3.67
N TYR A 366 -3.08 -36.50 2.36
CA TYR A 366 -4.06 -37.17 1.49
C TYR A 366 -3.92 -38.69 1.52
N MET A 367 -2.69 -39.21 1.59
CA MET A 367 -2.41 -40.65 1.58
C MET A 367 -2.46 -41.32 2.97
N GLU A 368 -2.25 -40.57 4.05
CA GLU A 368 -2.38 -41.06 5.43
C GLU A 368 -3.86 -41.16 5.85
N THR A 369 -4.70 -40.26 5.36
CA THR A 369 -6.15 -40.27 5.59
C THR A 369 -6.90 -40.06 4.27
N PRO A 370 -6.93 -41.04 3.35
CA PRO A 370 -7.71 -40.92 2.13
C PRO A 370 -9.20 -40.82 2.51
N PRO A 371 -9.90 -39.73 2.16
CA PRO A 371 -11.26 -39.51 2.62
C PRO A 371 -12.21 -40.56 2.02
N GLU A 372 -12.89 -41.34 2.84
CA GLU A 372 -14.04 -42.13 2.38
C GLU A 372 -15.21 -41.18 2.09
N PRO A 373 -15.80 -41.21 0.88
CA PRO A 373 -16.92 -40.34 0.55
C PRO A 373 -18.17 -40.77 1.32
N TRP A 374 -18.65 -39.88 2.18
CA TRP A 374 -19.91 -40.10 2.89
C TRP A 374 -21.09 -39.81 1.97
N LYS A 375 -22.16 -40.61 2.07
CA LYS A 375 -23.42 -40.41 1.32
C LYS A 375 -24.49 -39.75 2.19
N TRP A 376 -25.42 -39.03 1.56
CA TRP A 376 -26.64 -38.60 2.24
C TRP A 376 -27.61 -39.78 2.35
N GLU A 377 -28.23 -39.93 3.52
CA GLU A 377 -29.20 -40.99 3.77
C GLU A 377 -30.58 -40.58 3.23
N GLU A 378 -31.25 -41.50 2.54
CA GLU A 378 -32.56 -41.26 1.91
C GLU A 378 -33.67 -40.89 2.92
N SER A 379 -33.47 -41.18 4.21
CA SER A 379 -34.43 -40.92 5.30
C SER A 379 -34.35 -39.51 5.90
N SER A 380 -33.43 -38.65 5.44
CA SER A 380 -33.06 -37.40 6.13
C SER A 380 -33.94 -36.17 5.86
N HIS A 381 -35.04 -36.30 5.11
CA HIS A 381 -35.87 -35.18 4.62
C HIS A 381 -35.10 -34.12 3.78
N VAL A 382 -33.81 -34.36 3.49
CA VAL A 382 -32.96 -33.55 2.62
C VAL A 382 -33.06 -34.06 1.19
N LYS A 383 -33.34 -33.17 0.23
CA LYS A 383 -33.47 -33.55 -1.18
C LYS A 383 -32.13 -33.52 -1.90
N VAL A 384 -31.75 -34.63 -2.52
CA VAL A 384 -30.61 -34.65 -3.44
C VAL A 384 -31.05 -34.03 -4.77
N LEU A 385 -30.40 -32.92 -5.16
CA LEU A 385 -30.74 -32.15 -6.35
C LEU A 385 -29.69 -32.38 -7.43
N THR A 386 -30.16 -32.43 -8.68
CA THR A 386 -29.34 -32.52 -9.89
C THR A 386 -29.61 -31.32 -10.77
N ALA A 387 -28.84 -31.14 -11.86
CA ALA A 387 -29.11 -30.10 -12.84
C ALA A 387 -30.56 -30.08 -13.36
N GLY A 388 -31.21 -31.25 -13.47
CA GLY A 388 -32.60 -31.36 -13.95
C GLY A 388 -33.67 -31.04 -12.89
N THR A 389 -33.36 -31.14 -11.60
CA THR A 389 -34.34 -30.96 -10.51
C THR A 389 -34.13 -29.68 -9.71
N PHE A 390 -32.93 -29.08 -9.78
CA PHE A 390 -32.53 -27.94 -8.97
C PHE A 390 -33.45 -26.71 -9.14
N SER A 391 -33.65 -26.23 -10.37
CA SER A 391 -34.40 -24.98 -10.62
C SER A 391 -35.86 -25.10 -10.19
N ALA A 392 -36.52 -26.21 -10.52
CA ALA A 392 -37.90 -26.46 -10.14
C ALA A 392 -38.06 -26.49 -8.61
N GLU A 393 -37.11 -27.09 -7.90
CA GLU A 393 -37.13 -27.18 -6.44
C GLU A 393 -36.98 -25.80 -5.78
N ILE A 394 -36.01 -24.98 -6.17
CA ILE A 394 -35.80 -23.66 -5.52
C ILE A 394 -36.89 -22.63 -5.86
N GLU A 395 -37.59 -22.81 -6.99
CA GLU A 395 -38.68 -21.93 -7.42
C GLU A 395 -40.02 -22.31 -6.79
N GLN A 396 -40.25 -23.60 -6.52
CA GLN A 396 -41.50 -24.09 -5.94
C GLN A 396 -41.73 -23.59 -4.51
N TYR A 397 -40.66 -23.37 -3.74
CA TYR A 397 -40.75 -23.03 -2.32
C TYR A 397 -40.45 -21.55 -2.08
N LYS A 398 -41.11 -20.97 -1.06
CA LYS A 398 -40.89 -19.56 -0.69
C LYS A 398 -39.44 -19.35 -0.28
N TYR A 399 -38.92 -20.27 0.53
CA TYR A 399 -37.52 -20.29 0.96
C TYR A 399 -36.93 -21.67 0.70
N ALA A 400 -35.71 -21.71 0.17
CA ALA A 400 -34.97 -22.95 -0.03
C ALA A 400 -33.52 -22.77 0.43
N LEU A 401 -32.95 -23.80 1.03
CA LEU A 401 -31.54 -23.86 1.40
C LEU A 401 -30.88 -24.97 0.59
N VAL A 402 -29.80 -24.65 -0.11
CA VAL A 402 -29.05 -25.64 -0.89
C VAL A 402 -27.59 -25.68 -0.44
N MET A 403 -27.11 -26.86 -0.03
CA MET A 403 -25.71 -27.12 0.24
C MET A 403 -25.03 -27.70 -1.00
N PHE A 404 -24.09 -26.94 -1.56
CA PHE A 404 -23.19 -27.38 -2.61
C PHE A 404 -21.94 -27.95 -1.95
N TYR A 405 -21.63 -29.22 -2.20
CA TYR A 405 -20.55 -29.91 -1.49
C TYR A 405 -19.85 -30.93 -2.40
N VAL A 406 -18.69 -31.41 -1.93
CA VAL A 406 -18.06 -32.63 -2.43
C VAL A 406 -18.04 -33.69 -1.31
N PRO A 407 -18.31 -34.99 -1.59
CA PRO A 407 -18.50 -36.04 -0.56
C PRO A 407 -17.30 -36.32 0.34
N TRP A 408 -16.10 -35.85 -0.02
CA TRP A 408 -14.86 -36.01 0.74
C TRP A 408 -14.43 -34.74 1.49
N CYS A 409 -15.29 -33.73 1.55
CA CYS A 409 -15.03 -32.49 2.29
C CYS A 409 -15.17 -32.72 3.80
N LYS A 410 -14.04 -32.75 4.51
CA LYS A 410 -14.00 -32.97 5.98
C LYS A 410 -14.72 -31.89 6.78
N SER A 411 -14.63 -30.62 6.36
CA SER A 411 -15.39 -29.53 7.02
C SER A 411 -16.89 -29.63 6.75
N CYS A 412 -17.31 -30.24 5.64
CA CYS A 412 -18.70 -30.40 5.27
C CYS A 412 -19.41 -31.51 6.06
N GLU A 413 -18.66 -32.46 6.63
CA GLU A 413 -19.22 -33.55 7.44
C GLU A 413 -19.88 -33.01 8.72
N ALA A 414 -19.30 -31.99 9.36
CA ALA A 414 -19.93 -31.32 10.51
C ALA A 414 -21.22 -30.60 10.10
N THR A 415 -21.19 -29.86 8.99
CA THR A 415 -22.37 -29.16 8.43
C THR A 415 -23.48 -30.14 8.03
N LYS A 416 -23.12 -31.33 7.54
CA LYS A 416 -24.08 -32.38 7.16
C LYS A 416 -25.03 -32.71 8.31
N LEU A 417 -24.51 -32.90 9.52
CA LEU A 417 -25.32 -33.22 10.70
C LEU A 417 -26.29 -32.09 11.05
N GLU A 418 -25.84 -30.85 10.99
CA GLU A 418 -26.67 -29.67 11.26
C GLU A 418 -27.79 -29.50 10.21
N VAL A 419 -27.50 -29.78 8.94
CA VAL A 419 -28.48 -29.72 7.84
C VAL A 419 -29.54 -30.81 7.97
N ILE A 420 -29.15 -32.04 8.34
CA ILE A 420 -30.09 -33.15 8.60
C ILE A 420 -31.02 -32.81 9.77
N GLN A 421 -30.46 -32.29 10.85
CA GLN A 421 -31.22 -31.90 12.02
C GLN A 421 -32.22 -30.77 11.68
N ALA A 422 -31.79 -29.75 10.94
CA ALA A 422 -32.67 -28.67 10.49
C ALA A 422 -33.82 -29.17 9.59
N ALA A 423 -33.53 -30.10 8.67
CA ALA A 423 -34.55 -30.70 7.82
C ALA A 423 -35.59 -31.49 8.63
N THR A 424 -35.13 -32.23 9.64
CA THR A 424 -35.98 -33.01 10.55
C THR A 424 -36.90 -32.12 11.38
N ASP A 425 -36.38 -31.00 11.89
CA ASP A 425 -37.15 -30.08 12.72
C ASP A 425 -38.18 -29.29 11.91
N LEU A 426 -37.83 -28.88 10.69
CA LEU A 426 -38.74 -28.17 9.79
C LEU A 426 -39.84 -29.09 9.23
N HIS A 427 -39.55 -30.38 9.04
CA HIS A 427 -40.56 -31.35 8.62
C HIS A 427 -41.76 -31.39 9.58
N LYS A 428 -41.54 -31.10 10.87
CA LYS A 428 -42.59 -31.07 11.91
C LYS A 428 -43.43 -29.78 11.88
N SER A 429 -43.01 -28.71 11.19
CA SER A 429 -43.49 -27.32 11.40
C SER A 429 -44.12 -26.63 10.16
N SER A 430 -44.69 -27.39 9.21
CA SER A 430 -45.39 -26.91 8.00
C SER A 430 -44.53 -26.63 6.75
N SER A 431 -45.21 -26.73 5.60
CA SER A 431 -44.70 -27.21 4.30
C SER A 431 -44.19 -26.15 3.32
N LYS A 432 -43.61 -25.03 3.79
CA LYS A 432 -43.30 -23.87 2.93
C LYS A 432 -41.84 -23.70 2.54
N VAL A 433 -40.98 -24.63 2.94
CA VAL A 433 -39.52 -24.54 2.79
C VAL A 433 -38.94 -25.81 2.21
N SER A 434 -37.77 -25.71 1.58
CA SER A 434 -37.02 -26.87 1.07
C SER A 434 -35.56 -26.83 1.52
N ILE A 435 -35.02 -28.00 1.83
CA ILE A 435 -33.58 -28.19 2.05
C ILE A 435 -33.09 -29.21 1.04
N GLY A 436 -32.12 -28.78 0.23
CA GLY A 436 -31.51 -29.59 -0.81
C GLY A 436 -29.99 -29.64 -0.71
N VAL A 437 -29.40 -30.62 -1.39
CA VAL A 437 -27.95 -30.81 -1.50
C VAL A 437 -27.60 -31.07 -2.95
N VAL A 438 -26.47 -30.52 -3.40
CA VAL A 438 -25.91 -30.76 -4.74
C VAL A 438 -24.51 -31.32 -4.57
N ASP A 439 -24.28 -32.51 -5.12
CA ASP A 439 -22.96 -33.13 -5.18
C ASP A 439 -22.20 -32.57 -6.39
N CYS A 440 -21.30 -31.63 -6.12
CA CYS A 440 -20.49 -30.98 -7.15
C CYS A 440 -19.42 -31.89 -7.75
N SER A 441 -19.21 -33.10 -7.22
CA SER A 441 -18.40 -34.12 -7.89
C SER A 441 -19.14 -34.82 -9.03
N SER A 442 -20.47 -34.83 -8.98
CA SER A 442 -21.32 -35.48 -9.97
C SER A 442 -21.91 -34.49 -10.97
N ASP A 443 -22.26 -33.27 -10.55
CA ASP A 443 -22.86 -32.22 -11.38
C ASP A 443 -22.00 -30.94 -11.38
N VAL A 444 -20.85 -31.00 -12.08
CA VAL A 444 -19.85 -29.91 -12.11
C VAL A 444 -20.41 -28.61 -12.68
N ASP A 445 -21.19 -28.70 -13.76
CA ASP A 445 -21.73 -27.53 -14.49
C ASP A 445 -22.71 -26.71 -13.63
N LEU A 446 -23.50 -27.36 -12.77
CA LEU A 446 -24.42 -26.67 -11.87
C LEU A 446 -23.67 -25.89 -10.78
N CYS A 447 -22.46 -26.32 -10.44
CA CYS A 447 -21.64 -25.72 -9.38
C CYS A 447 -20.67 -24.63 -9.88
N GLU A 448 -20.49 -24.49 -11.19
CA GLU A 448 -19.50 -23.58 -11.80
C GLU A 448 -19.69 -22.12 -11.36
N ASP A 449 -20.94 -21.65 -11.25
CA ASP A 449 -21.30 -20.29 -10.82
C ASP A 449 -21.12 -20.04 -9.31
N PHE A 450 -20.96 -21.09 -8.51
CA PHE A 450 -20.91 -21.02 -7.05
C PHE A 450 -19.51 -21.27 -6.48
N ILE A 451 -18.64 -21.97 -7.22
CA ILE A 451 -17.28 -22.39 -6.81
C ILE A 451 -16.19 -21.43 -7.36
N VAL A 452 -16.52 -20.16 -7.64
CA VAL A 452 -15.54 -19.17 -8.17
C VAL A 452 -14.61 -18.59 -7.08
N THR A 453 -14.81 -18.91 -5.80
CA THR A 453 -14.09 -18.28 -4.68
C THR A 453 -13.41 -19.26 -3.72
N GLN A 454 -12.46 -20.07 -4.18
CA GLN A 454 -11.48 -20.82 -3.35
C GLN A 454 -12.02 -21.72 -2.22
N THR A 455 -13.32 -22.01 -2.15
CA THR A 455 -13.90 -22.93 -1.15
C THR A 455 -14.52 -24.14 -1.83
N GLU A 456 -14.24 -25.33 -1.31
CA GLU A 456 -14.67 -26.64 -1.85
C GLU A 456 -16.18 -26.94 -1.61
N SER A 457 -16.91 -26.00 -1.01
CA SER A 457 -18.33 -26.11 -0.65
C SER A 457 -18.96 -24.74 -0.39
N ALA A 458 -20.29 -24.68 -0.44
CA ALA A 458 -21.07 -23.49 -0.13
C ALA A 458 -22.47 -23.85 0.39
N LEU A 459 -22.96 -23.10 1.36
CA LEU A 459 -24.34 -23.19 1.85
C LEU A 459 -25.10 -21.95 1.39
N VAL A 460 -26.13 -22.11 0.55
CA VAL A 460 -26.76 -20.98 -0.15
C VAL A 460 -28.25 -20.92 0.14
N PHE A 461 -28.72 -19.74 0.54
CA PHE A 461 -30.12 -19.47 0.81
C PHE A 461 -30.80 -18.78 -0.37
N TYR A 462 -31.96 -19.30 -0.75
CA TYR A 462 -32.81 -18.84 -1.84
C TYR A 462 -34.17 -18.39 -1.31
N GLU A 463 -34.69 -17.32 -1.92
CA GLU A 463 -36.06 -16.86 -1.72
C GLU A 463 -36.74 -16.74 -3.09
N LYS A 464 -37.79 -17.55 -3.31
CA LYS A 464 -38.56 -17.62 -4.57
C LYS A 464 -37.64 -17.76 -5.81
N GLY A 465 -36.76 -18.76 -5.79
CA GLY A 465 -35.78 -19.04 -6.85
C GLY A 465 -34.58 -18.09 -6.93
N LYS A 466 -34.54 -16.99 -6.17
CA LYS A 466 -33.43 -16.02 -6.21
C LYS A 466 -32.47 -16.23 -5.05
N LYS A 467 -31.17 -16.31 -5.36
CA LYS A 467 -30.09 -16.33 -4.36
C LYS A 467 -30.12 -15.05 -3.52
N LYS A 468 -30.15 -15.19 -2.20
CA LYS A 468 -30.18 -14.06 -1.25
C LYS A 468 -28.93 -13.96 -0.39
N ALA A 469 -28.36 -15.09 0.01
CA ALA A 469 -27.11 -15.10 0.77
C ALA A 469 -26.34 -16.41 0.59
N THR A 470 -25.05 -16.34 0.88
CA THR A 470 -24.23 -17.51 1.17
C THR A 470 -23.99 -17.53 2.68
N LEU A 471 -24.41 -18.60 3.33
CA LEU A 471 -24.26 -18.83 4.76
C LEU A 471 -22.89 -19.41 5.08
N SER A 472 -22.48 -19.26 6.34
CA SER A 472 -21.25 -19.88 6.82
C SER A 472 -21.44 -21.39 7.00
N MET A 473 -20.41 -22.17 6.68
CA MET A 473 -20.46 -23.64 6.76
C MET A 473 -20.53 -24.16 8.21
N ASP A 474 -20.24 -23.33 9.21
CA ASP A 474 -20.40 -23.64 10.64
C ASP A 474 -21.78 -23.27 11.21
N SER A 475 -22.76 -22.97 10.36
CA SER A 475 -24.13 -22.65 10.80
C SER A 475 -24.82 -23.85 11.45
N THR A 476 -25.34 -23.66 12.67
CA THR A 476 -26.06 -24.69 13.43
C THR A 476 -27.48 -24.91 12.93
N ALA A 477 -28.06 -26.07 13.22
CA ALA A 477 -29.40 -26.48 12.85
C ALA A 477 -30.44 -25.43 13.27
N SER A 478 -30.38 -24.94 14.51
CA SER A 478 -31.27 -23.89 15.02
C SER A 478 -31.18 -22.60 14.19
N LYS A 479 -29.98 -22.20 13.75
CA LYS A 479 -29.78 -21.03 12.89
C LYS A 479 -30.42 -21.26 11.51
N LEU A 480 -30.25 -22.45 10.95
CA LEU A 480 -30.84 -22.81 9.64
C LEU A 480 -32.37 -22.88 9.70
N VAL A 481 -32.93 -23.49 10.76
CA VAL A 481 -34.38 -23.54 11.00
C VAL A 481 -34.95 -22.13 11.10
N ASN A 482 -34.32 -21.24 11.87
CA ASN A 482 -34.77 -19.86 12.01
C ASN A 482 -34.74 -19.09 10.68
N ILE A 483 -33.68 -19.26 9.88
CA ILE A 483 -33.57 -18.64 8.55
C ILE A 483 -34.68 -19.15 7.62
N LEU A 484 -34.97 -20.44 7.64
CA LEU A 484 -35.98 -21.04 6.78
C LEU A 484 -37.40 -20.74 7.24
N ASP A 485 -37.68 -20.63 8.54
CA ASP A 485 -39.02 -20.32 9.03
C ASP A 485 -39.36 -18.82 8.90
N ARG A 486 -38.39 -17.94 9.22
CA ARG A 486 -38.63 -16.49 9.36
C ARG A 486 -38.03 -15.65 8.24
N GLY A 487 -37.20 -16.24 7.39
CA GLY A 487 -36.41 -15.52 6.37
C GLY A 487 -35.06 -15.05 6.91
N ILE A 488 -34.17 -14.65 5.99
CA ILE A 488 -32.77 -14.34 6.33
C ILE A 488 -32.57 -13.10 7.20
N ASP A 489 -33.57 -12.21 7.25
CA ASP A 489 -33.54 -10.97 8.03
C ASP A 489 -33.77 -11.20 9.54
N ALA A 490 -34.09 -12.44 9.96
CA ALA A 490 -34.33 -12.80 11.36
C ALA A 490 -33.08 -13.28 12.13
N VAL A 491 -31.89 -13.24 11.52
CA VAL A 491 -30.64 -13.75 12.11
C VAL A 491 -29.52 -12.70 12.00
N GLU A 492 -29.07 -12.16 13.14
CA GLU A 492 -28.12 -11.03 13.22
C GLU A 492 -26.66 -11.36 12.80
N ASP A 493 -26.35 -12.62 12.46
CA ASP A 493 -25.00 -13.11 12.15
C ASP A 493 -24.82 -13.68 10.73
N VAL A 494 -25.47 -13.10 9.72
CA VAL A 494 -25.22 -13.43 8.31
C VAL A 494 -24.72 -12.19 7.57
N LYS A 495 -23.61 -12.31 6.84
CA LYS A 495 -23.15 -11.27 5.89
C LYS A 495 -24.23 -11.04 4.84
N GLN A 496 -25.12 -10.07 5.11
CA GLN A 496 -26.08 -9.57 4.14
C GLN A 496 -25.34 -8.93 2.98
N THR A 497 -25.70 -9.30 1.75
CA THR A 497 -25.40 -8.50 0.57
C THR A 497 -26.41 -7.34 0.49
N THR A 498 -26.31 -6.37 1.42
CA THR A 498 -26.94 -5.01 1.47
C THR A 498 -28.49 -4.88 1.41
N PRO A 499 -29.10 -3.75 1.80
CA PRO A 499 -28.77 -2.72 2.82
C PRO A 499 -29.89 -2.49 3.88
N SER A 500 -29.49 -2.06 5.07
CA SER A 500 -30.31 -1.83 6.27
C SER A 500 -31.18 -0.55 6.23
N LYS A 501 -32.25 -0.56 7.05
CA LYS A 501 -32.83 0.62 7.70
C LYS A 501 -32.95 0.36 9.21
N SER A 502 -32.58 1.38 9.97
CA SER A 502 -32.51 1.49 11.43
C SER A 502 -33.85 1.44 12.14
N GLU A 503 -33.87 0.96 13.39
CA GLU A 503 -34.42 1.70 14.53
C GLU A 503 -33.84 1.20 15.88
N GLU A 504 -33.50 2.14 16.76
CA GLU A 504 -33.02 1.96 18.12
C GLU A 504 -34.13 1.41 19.05
N SER A 505 -33.81 0.42 19.90
CA SER A 505 -33.71 0.61 21.37
C SER A 505 -33.67 -0.73 22.13
N LYS A 506 -32.61 -0.92 22.91
CA LYS A 506 -32.46 -1.65 24.19
C LYS A 506 -33.54 -2.69 24.56
N ASP A 507 -33.14 -3.96 24.67
CA ASP A 507 -32.93 -4.62 25.96
C ASP A 507 -32.19 -5.95 25.81
N ASN A 508 -31.28 -6.20 26.76
CA ASN A 508 -30.37 -7.34 26.83
C ASN A 508 -31.08 -8.68 27.06
N ILE A 509 -30.73 -9.71 26.29
CA ILE A 509 -30.62 -11.08 26.81
C ILE A 509 -29.33 -11.69 26.25
N ILE A 510 -28.26 -11.57 27.03
CA ILE A 510 -27.00 -12.31 26.81
C ILE A 510 -27.24 -13.73 27.33
N GLU A 511 -27.13 -14.75 26.47
CA GLU A 511 -27.02 -16.13 26.95
C GLU A 511 -25.75 -16.27 27.80
N HIS A 512 -25.94 -16.73 29.04
CA HIS A 512 -24.91 -16.88 30.05
C HIS A 512 -23.85 -17.92 29.67
N LYS A 513 -22.63 -17.49 29.31
CA LYS A 513 -21.42 -18.33 29.47
C LYS A 513 -21.13 -18.46 30.96
N SER A 514 -21.31 -19.64 31.53
CA SER A 514 -21.24 -19.88 32.98
C SER A 514 -19.84 -20.17 33.53
N SER A 515 -18.76 -20.05 32.75
CA SER A 515 -17.39 -20.23 33.28
C SER A 515 -16.29 -19.54 32.47
N LEU A 516 -15.23 -19.10 33.17
CA LEU A 516 -13.98 -18.59 32.57
C LEU A 516 -13.16 -19.76 32.00
N THR A 517 -13.26 -19.96 30.68
CA THR A 517 -12.44 -20.93 29.93
C THR A 517 -11.68 -20.20 28.83
N PHE A 518 -10.39 -20.51 28.70
CA PHE A 518 -9.46 -19.85 27.76
C PHE A 518 -8.96 -20.84 26.70
N SER A 519 -8.74 -20.37 25.47
CA SER A 519 -8.10 -21.15 24.40
C SER A 519 -6.67 -21.56 24.76
N SER A 520 -6.11 -22.54 24.03
CA SER A 520 -4.72 -23.00 24.19
C SER A 520 -3.66 -21.92 23.94
N ASP A 521 -4.03 -20.80 23.32
CA ASP A 521 -3.12 -19.70 23.01
C ASP A 521 -2.93 -18.73 24.19
N VAL A 522 -3.75 -18.86 25.25
CA VAL A 522 -3.63 -18.09 26.50
C VAL A 522 -3.15 -19.01 27.63
N VAL A 523 -2.06 -18.62 28.29
CA VAL A 523 -1.54 -19.39 29.43
C VAL A 523 -2.41 -19.12 30.65
N THR A 524 -3.17 -20.12 31.08
CA THR A 524 -3.90 -20.03 32.36
C THR A 524 -2.94 -20.30 33.51
N ALA A 525 -2.67 -19.26 34.31
CA ALA A 525 -1.74 -19.32 35.43
C ALA A 525 -2.46 -19.52 36.77
N THR A 526 -1.83 -20.31 37.62
CA THR A 526 -2.19 -20.58 39.01
C THR A 526 -1.07 -20.05 39.93
N PRO A 527 -1.30 -19.96 41.25
CA PRO A 527 -0.27 -19.48 42.18
C PRO A 527 1.04 -20.27 42.14
N THR A 528 1.02 -21.53 41.68
CA THR A 528 2.21 -22.40 41.65
C THR A 528 3.02 -22.28 40.36
N ASN A 529 2.41 -21.88 39.23
CA ASN A 529 3.08 -21.79 37.94
C ASN A 529 3.22 -20.35 37.42
N PHE A 530 2.66 -19.36 38.12
CA PHE A 530 2.63 -17.97 37.67
C PHE A 530 4.02 -17.41 37.39
N ASP A 531 4.96 -17.59 38.31
CA ASP A 531 6.30 -17.02 38.18
C ASP A 531 7.07 -17.64 36.99
N ASP A 532 6.84 -18.92 36.69
CA ASP A 532 7.38 -19.55 35.49
C ASP A 532 6.67 -19.07 34.21
N ALA A 533 5.35 -18.83 34.28
CA ALA A 533 4.56 -18.34 33.16
C ALA A 533 4.94 -16.92 32.70
N VAL A 534 5.51 -16.08 33.59
CA VAL A 534 5.95 -14.71 33.25
C VAL A 534 7.48 -14.54 33.21
N LYS A 535 8.24 -15.64 33.34
CA LYS A 535 9.68 -15.63 33.61
C LYS A 535 10.57 -15.03 32.54
N LYS A 536 10.21 -15.18 31.26
CA LYS A 536 11.08 -14.82 30.13
C LYS A 536 10.29 -14.14 29.02
N GLY A 537 10.65 -12.91 28.70
CA GLY A 537 9.95 -12.09 27.72
C GLY A 537 8.89 -11.18 28.34
N ARG A 538 8.18 -10.46 27.47
CA ARG A 538 7.16 -9.50 27.85
C ARG A 538 5.79 -10.17 27.82
N HIS A 539 5.06 -10.08 28.92
CA HIS A 539 3.76 -10.70 29.09
C HIS A 539 2.71 -9.66 29.43
N LEU A 540 1.52 -9.82 28.85
CA LEU A 540 0.32 -9.13 29.29
C LEU A 540 -0.51 -10.12 30.11
N VAL A 541 -0.73 -9.79 31.37
CA VAL A 541 -1.41 -10.65 32.35
C VAL A 541 -2.78 -10.07 32.64
N MET A 542 -3.84 -10.83 32.34
CA MET A 542 -5.22 -10.48 32.68
C MET A 542 -5.62 -11.15 34.01
N PHE A 543 -6.00 -10.34 34.99
CA PHE A 543 -6.64 -10.79 36.21
C PHE A 543 -8.16 -10.60 36.07
N VAL A 544 -8.91 -11.68 36.21
CA VAL A 544 -10.35 -11.72 35.87
C VAL A 544 -11.15 -12.47 36.94
N THR A 545 -12.44 -12.18 37.05
CA THR A 545 -13.38 -12.89 37.95
C THR A 545 -14.69 -13.17 37.20
N GLU A 546 -15.35 -14.28 37.53
CA GLU A 546 -16.67 -14.67 37.01
C GLU A 546 -17.78 -13.68 37.42
N SER A 547 -17.59 -12.99 38.55
CA SER A 547 -18.57 -12.04 39.10
C SER A 547 -18.57 -10.65 38.47
N CYS A 548 -17.74 -10.42 37.46
CA CYS A 548 -17.52 -9.09 36.87
C CYS A 548 -18.29 -8.91 35.55
N THR A 549 -19.09 -7.84 35.49
CA THR A 549 -20.09 -7.60 34.43
C THR A 549 -19.49 -7.49 33.03
N ASN A 550 -18.27 -6.95 32.90
CA ASN A 550 -17.59 -6.74 31.61
C ASN A 550 -16.49 -7.77 31.34
N CYS A 551 -16.20 -8.66 32.29
CA CYS A 551 -15.07 -9.58 32.20
C CYS A 551 -15.22 -10.61 31.09
N LEU A 552 -16.45 -11.09 30.82
CA LEU A 552 -16.71 -12.07 29.76
C LEU A 552 -16.48 -11.48 28.35
N ALA A 553 -16.93 -10.24 28.13
CA ALA A 553 -16.71 -9.54 26.86
C ALA A 553 -15.23 -9.23 26.62
N GLU A 554 -14.53 -8.79 27.66
CA GLU A 554 -13.10 -8.49 27.58
C GLU A 554 -12.23 -9.75 27.46
N THR A 555 -12.70 -10.89 27.97
CA THR A 555 -12.05 -12.20 27.76
C THR A 555 -12.03 -12.58 26.27
N ALA A 556 -13.12 -12.35 25.52
CA ALA A 556 -13.16 -12.63 24.09
C ALA A 556 -12.18 -11.74 23.29
N VAL A 557 -12.03 -10.46 23.67
CA VAL A 557 -11.04 -9.56 23.04
C VAL A 557 -9.62 -10.00 23.38
N PHE A 558 -9.38 -10.45 24.61
CA PHE A 558 -8.09 -10.97 25.05
C PHE A 558 -7.69 -12.24 24.30
N GLU A 559 -8.64 -13.14 24.02
CA GLU A 559 -8.44 -14.34 23.19
C GLU A 559 -8.17 -13.99 21.72
N ASP A 560 -8.86 -13.00 21.15
CA ASP A 560 -8.59 -12.56 19.77
C ASP A 560 -7.15 -12.01 19.62
N VAL A 561 -6.64 -11.31 20.64
CA VAL A 561 -5.23 -10.86 20.67
C VAL A 561 -4.26 -12.05 20.71
N ALA A 562 -4.63 -13.15 21.37
CA ALA A 562 -3.83 -14.37 21.43
C ALA A 562 -3.60 -15.01 20.04
N THR A 563 -4.58 -14.91 19.14
CA THR A 563 -4.47 -15.46 17.77
C THR A 563 -3.40 -14.76 16.91
N ILE A 564 -3.01 -13.54 17.28
CA ILE A 564 -2.06 -12.70 16.55
C ILE A 564 -0.67 -12.76 17.18
N ALA A 565 -0.63 -12.89 18.51
CA ALA A 565 0.57 -12.97 19.32
C ALA A 565 1.19 -14.38 19.23
N THR A 566 2.07 -14.63 18.27
CA THR A 566 2.76 -15.94 18.20
C THR A 566 3.63 -16.17 19.44
N ALA A 567 3.25 -17.20 20.22
CA ALA A 567 3.96 -17.85 21.33
C ALA A 567 4.04 -17.09 22.68
N GLY A 568 3.16 -17.48 23.62
CA GLY A 568 3.47 -17.58 25.06
C GLY A 568 3.46 -16.28 25.88
N GLY A 569 2.91 -15.19 25.35
CA GLY A 569 3.00 -13.86 25.96
C GLY A 569 1.74 -13.34 26.65
N LEU A 570 0.61 -14.04 26.53
CA LEU A 570 -0.64 -13.68 27.21
C LEU A 570 -0.92 -14.69 28.33
N VAL A 571 -1.14 -14.16 29.53
CA VAL A 571 -1.38 -14.96 30.74
C VAL A 571 -2.70 -14.53 31.35
N ALA A 572 -3.54 -15.47 31.75
CA ALA A 572 -4.79 -15.21 32.46
C ALA A 572 -4.75 -15.82 33.87
N VAL A 573 -5.23 -15.06 34.86
CA VAL A 573 -5.36 -15.50 36.25
C VAL A 573 -6.83 -15.38 36.65
N ASP A 574 -7.41 -16.50 37.02
CA ASP A 574 -8.77 -16.61 37.55
C ASP A 574 -8.77 -16.25 39.05
N CYS A 575 -9.17 -15.02 39.35
CA CYS A 575 -9.24 -14.50 40.71
C CYS A 575 -10.49 -14.96 41.47
N THR A 576 -11.45 -15.59 40.79
CA THR A 576 -12.53 -16.31 41.46
C THR A 576 -11.98 -17.56 42.16
N LYS A 577 -11.04 -18.26 41.51
CA LYS A 577 -10.35 -19.44 42.08
C LYS A 577 -9.22 -19.07 43.04
N TYR A 578 -8.51 -17.96 42.79
CA TYR A 578 -7.31 -17.60 43.56
C TYR A 578 -7.36 -16.17 44.16
N PRO A 579 -8.38 -15.85 45.01
CA PRO A 579 -8.59 -14.48 45.51
C PRO A 579 -7.39 -13.95 46.33
N THR A 580 -6.86 -14.77 47.25
CA THR A 580 -5.71 -14.38 48.10
C THR A 580 -4.43 -14.13 47.31
N PHE A 581 -4.27 -14.77 46.15
CA PHE A 581 -3.15 -14.54 45.26
C PHE A 581 -3.30 -13.21 44.52
N CYS A 582 -4.51 -12.90 44.01
CA CYS A 582 -4.79 -11.64 43.34
C CYS A 582 -4.69 -10.44 44.29
N ASP A 583 -5.15 -10.59 45.55
CA ASP A 583 -4.99 -9.57 46.59
C ASP A 583 -3.51 -9.27 46.86
N LYS A 584 -2.69 -10.32 47.00
CA LYS A 584 -1.22 -10.17 47.19
C LYS A 584 -0.53 -9.53 45.99
N LYS A 585 -1.05 -9.69 44.77
CA LYS A 585 -0.57 -9.01 43.56
C LYS A 585 -1.13 -7.59 43.43
N GLY A 586 -1.96 -7.13 44.36
CA GLY A 586 -2.50 -5.77 44.41
C GLY A 586 -3.61 -5.51 43.40
N VAL A 587 -4.37 -6.53 43.00
CA VAL A 587 -5.48 -6.38 42.05
C VAL A 587 -6.74 -5.92 42.79
N ALA A 588 -7.21 -4.69 42.52
CA ALA A 588 -8.33 -4.09 43.24
C ALA A 588 -9.68 -4.07 42.46
N LYS A 589 -9.63 -4.28 41.14
CA LYS A 589 -10.78 -4.23 40.23
C LYS A 589 -10.63 -5.29 39.14
N PHE A 590 -11.73 -5.67 38.49
CA PHE A 590 -11.71 -6.68 37.43
C PHE A 590 -12.46 -6.19 36.17
N PRO A 591 -11.98 -6.53 34.97
CA PRO A 591 -10.67 -7.15 34.73
C PRO A 591 -9.55 -6.11 34.97
N THR A 592 -8.35 -6.59 35.29
CA THR A 592 -7.15 -5.75 35.40
C THR A 592 -6.03 -6.35 34.58
N TYR A 593 -5.33 -5.50 33.82
CA TYR A 593 -4.22 -5.92 32.97
C TYR A 593 -2.90 -5.44 33.52
N TYR A 594 -1.96 -6.34 33.79
CA TYR A 594 -0.60 -6.01 34.21
C TYR A 594 0.41 -6.43 33.16
N ILE A 595 1.47 -5.64 33.02
CA ILE A 595 2.59 -5.96 32.14
C ILE A 595 3.72 -6.51 33.00
N PHE A 596 4.20 -7.70 32.65
CA PHE A 596 5.41 -8.29 33.23
C PHE A 596 6.50 -8.37 32.16
N ALA A 597 7.75 -8.14 32.54
CA ALA A 597 8.91 -8.34 31.68
C ALA A 597 9.97 -9.11 32.45
N ASP A 598 10.34 -10.29 31.94
CA ASP A 598 11.35 -11.16 32.54
C ASP A 598 11.11 -11.42 34.04
N GLY A 599 9.86 -11.76 34.39
CA GLY A 599 9.42 -12.03 35.76
C GLY A 599 9.11 -10.79 36.61
N VAL A 600 9.40 -9.58 36.13
CA VAL A 600 9.24 -8.34 36.91
C VAL A 600 7.97 -7.59 36.49
N PHE A 601 7.18 -7.15 37.48
CA PHE A 601 6.05 -6.25 37.24
C PHE A 601 6.53 -4.89 36.72
N VAL A 602 5.98 -4.46 35.59
CA VAL A 602 6.36 -3.20 34.92
C VAL A 602 5.33 -2.11 35.20
N ALA A 603 4.07 -2.35 34.87
CA ALA A 603 3.00 -1.36 34.97
C ALA A 603 1.60 -1.99 34.85
N GLU A 604 0.59 -1.26 35.35
CA GLU A 604 -0.83 -1.49 35.01
C GLU A 604 -1.12 -0.95 33.60
N HIS A 605 -1.75 -1.78 32.76
CA HIS A 605 -2.28 -1.41 31.45
C HIS A 605 -3.75 -1.02 31.56
N LYS A 606 -4.11 0.14 31.00
CA LYS A 606 -5.43 0.76 31.19
C LYS A 606 -6.40 0.58 30.02
N GLY A 607 -5.95 0.01 28.90
CA GLY A 607 -6.78 -0.18 27.72
C GLY A 607 -7.35 -1.60 27.66
N SER A 608 -8.53 -1.73 27.09
CA SER A 608 -9.22 -3.03 26.90
C SER A 608 -9.59 -3.29 25.44
N SER A 609 -9.34 -2.34 24.54
CA SER A 609 -9.49 -2.58 23.10
C SER A 609 -8.39 -3.49 22.57
N ARG A 610 -8.69 -4.21 21.49
CA ARG A 610 -7.75 -5.09 20.80
C ARG A 610 -6.41 -4.41 20.50
N GLU A 611 -6.44 -3.18 19.98
CA GLU A 611 -5.26 -2.40 19.64
C GLU A 611 -4.44 -1.97 20.87
N GLU A 612 -5.12 -1.64 21.97
CA GLU A 612 -4.47 -1.26 23.22
C GLU A 612 -3.83 -2.47 23.91
N LEU A 613 -4.52 -3.61 23.95
CA LEU A 613 -3.99 -4.86 24.47
C LEU A 613 -2.78 -5.33 23.64
N LEU A 614 -2.85 -5.23 22.30
CA LEU A 614 -1.69 -5.44 21.43
C LEU A 614 -0.54 -4.46 21.75
N THR A 615 -0.83 -3.21 22.09
CA THR A 615 0.18 -2.23 22.53
C THR A 615 0.78 -2.62 23.89
N GLY A 616 -0.04 -3.06 24.84
CA GLY A 616 0.39 -3.52 26.16
C GLY A 616 1.35 -4.71 26.04
N PHE A 617 0.95 -5.68 25.22
CA PHE A 617 1.72 -6.88 24.92
C PHE A 617 3.02 -6.58 24.14
N THR A 618 2.96 -5.88 23.00
CA THR A 618 4.11 -5.66 22.11
C THR A 618 5.00 -4.47 22.50
N GLY A 619 4.47 -3.52 23.28
CA GLY A 619 5.12 -2.22 23.54
C GLY A 619 5.08 -1.23 22.37
N ILE A 620 4.42 -1.57 21.25
CA ILE A 620 4.38 -0.76 20.02
C ILE A 620 3.00 -0.08 19.91
N LYS A 621 2.96 1.26 19.91
CA LYS A 621 1.70 2.01 19.68
C LYS A 621 1.28 1.90 18.20
N PRO A 622 0.09 1.37 17.87
CA PRO A 622 -0.40 1.34 16.51
C PRO A 622 -0.64 2.76 16.00
N LYS A 623 -0.28 3.00 14.73
CA LYS A 623 -0.51 4.28 14.06
C LYS A 623 -2.02 4.53 13.97
N PRO A 624 -2.54 5.71 14.36
CA PRO A 624 -3.98 5.99 14.29
C PRO A 624 -4.50 5.77 12.87
N SER A 625 -5.65 5.10 12.74
CA SER A 625 -6.33 4.85 11.47
C SER A 625 -7.75 5.43 11.52
N LEU A 626 -8.20 5.98 10.40
CA LEU A 626 -9.55 6.53 10.24
C LEU A 626 -10.15 5.85 9.00
N THR A 627 -11.11 4.98 9.25
CA THR A 627 -11.82 4.16 8.25
C THR A 627 -13.08 4.87 7.75
N PHE A 628 -13.51 4.61 6.52
CA PHE A 628 -14.76 5.13 5.95
C PHE A 628 -15.69 3.96 5.59
N ASN A 629 -16.98 4.21 5.37
CA ASN A 629 -17.93 3.16 4.98
C ASN A 629 -17.70 2.70 3.52
N ASP A 630 -18.36 1.63 3.10
CA ASP A 630 -18.17 1.01 1.77
C ASP A 630 -18.61 1.91 0.60
N TYR A 631 -19.38 2.96 0.88
CA TYR A 631 -19.83 3.95 -0.11
C TYR A 631 -18.79 5.05 -0.37
N VAL A 632 -17.78 5.17 0.49
CA VAL A 632 -16.64 6.06 0.30
C VAL A 632 -15.46 5.25 -0.26
N ILE A 633 -15.00 5.66 -1.44
CA ILE A 633 -13.86 5.02 -2.09
C ILE A 633 -12.57 5.43 -1.36
N ASN A 634 -11.94 4.48 -0.68
CA ASN A 634 -10.63 4.68 -0.07
C ASN A 634 -9.55 4.61 -1.15
N ALA A 635 -9.06 5.77 -1.56
CA ALA A 635 -8.09 5.87 -2.64
C ALA A 635 -6.63 5.85 -2.15
N ASN A 636 -5.78 5.27 -2.99
CA ASN A 636 -4.37 5.03 -2.78
C ASN A 636 -3.59 5.31 -4.08
N HIS A 637 -2.26 5.15 -4.05
CA HIS A 637 -1.39 5.42 -5.20
C HIS A 637 -1.66 4.57 -6.44
N LEU A 638 -2.38 3.45 -6.33
CA LEU A 638 -2.67 2.54 -7.43
C LEU A 638 -4.02 2.84 -8.10
N ASN A 639 -4.99 3.38 -7.36
CA ASN A 639 -6.36 3.51 -7.84
C ASN A 639 -6.87 4.96 -7.91
N PHE A 640 -6.16 5.94 -7.34
CA PHE A 640 -6.63 7.31 -7.23
C PHE A 640 -6.97 7.93 -8.61
N GLU A 641 -6.02 7.90 -9.54
CA GLU A 641 -6.20 8.45 -10.91
C GLU A 641 -7.39 7.80 -11.62
N LYS A 642 -7.53 6.47 -11.52
CA LYS A 642 -8.66 5.72 -12.07
C LYS A 642 -10.01 6.20 -11.51
N HIS A 643 -10.07 6.50 -10.22
CA HIS A 643 -11.31 6.93 -9.57
C HIS A 643 -11.71 8.37 -9.92
N ILE A 644 -10.75 9.25 -10.25
CA ILE A 644 -11.03 10.65 -10.63
C ILE A 644 -11.18 10.87 -12.14
N ALA A 645 -10.73 9.94 -12.99
CA ALA A 645 -10.70 10.08 -14.45
C ALA A 645 -12.08 10.19 -15.13
N GLY A 646 -13.15 9.81 -14.44
CA GLY A 646 -14.50 9.73 -15.02
C GLY A 646 -15.42 10.87 -14.60
N GLU A 647 -16.62 10.47 -14.15
CA GLU A 647 -17.66 11.36 -13.63
C GLU A 647 -17.20 12.19 -12.44
N ARG A 648 -17.99 13.24 -12.15
CA ARG A 648 -17.69 14.17 -11.06
C ARG A 648 -17.56 13.43 -9.73
N SER A 649 -16.54 13.78 -8.95
CA SER A 649 -16.28 13.21 -7.63
C SER A 649 -15.91 14.29 -6.62
N LEU A 650 -16.20 14.03 -5.34
CA LEU A 650 -15.75 14.84 -4.22
C LEU A 650 -14.68 14.06 -3.45
N VAL A 651 -13.47 14.59 -3.41
CA VAL A 651 -12.30 13.96 -2.78
C VAL A 651 -11.98 14.64 -1.46
N LEU A 652 -11.96 13.88 -0.37
CA LEU A 652 -11.54 14.27 0.98
C LEU A 652 -10.10 13.83 1.24
N PHE A 653 -9.21 14.81 1.41
CA PHE A 653 -7.83 14.62 1.82
C PHE A 653 -7.72 14.78 3.34
N TYR A 654 -7.30 13.73 4.05
CA TYR A 654 -7.36 13.68 5.51
C TYR A 654 -6.10 13.12 6.16
N ALA A 655 -6.00 13.28 7.49
CA ALA A 655 -5.03 12.58 8.33
C ALA A 655 -5.75 11.90 9.51
N PRO A 656 -5.45 10.62 9.84
CA PRO A 656 -6.17 9.88 10.88
C PRO A 656 -6.13 10.47 12.30
N TRP A 657 -5.05 11.20 12.61
CA TRP A 657 -4.87 11.88 13.89
C TRP A 657 -5.56 13.25 13.96
N CYS A 658 -6.07 13.79 12.85
CA CYS A 658 -6.65 15.13 12.80
C CYS A 658 -8.08 15.14 13.37
N GLY A 659 -8.31 15.90 14.44
CA GLY A 659 -9.64 16.06 15.05
C GLY A 659 -10.70 16.58 14.08
N HIS A 660 -10.35 17.54 13.22
CA HIS A 660 -11.27 18.07 12.19
C HIS A 660 -11.60 17.05 11.09
N CYS A 661 -10.74 16.07 10.84
CA CYS A 661 -11.04 14.95 9.94
C CYS A 661 -12.00 13.96 10.60
N LYS A 662 -11.78 13.67 11.89
CA LYS A 662 -12.67 12.81 12.69
C LYS A 662 -14.08 13.39 12.75
N SER A 663 -14.23 14.71 12.87
CA SER A 663 -15.54 15.37 12.91
C SER A 663 -16.24 15.43 11.55
N VAL A 664 -15.50 15.50 10.43
CA VAL A 664 -16.08 15.50 9.07
C VAL A 664 -16.48 14.09 8.60
N LYS A 665 -15.79 13.05 9.07
CA LYS A 665 -16.05 11.65 8.69
C LYS A 665 -17.55 11.25 8.73
N PRO A 666 -18.32 11.46 9.82
CA PRO A 666 -19.71 11.01 9.88
C PRO A 666 -20.57 11.64 8.78
N GLU A 667 -20.49 12.96 8.59
CA GLU A 667 -21.22 13.69 7.54
C GLU A 667 -20.79 13.23 6.14
N PHE A 668 -19.51 12.94 5.93
CA PHE A 668 -18.99 12.48 4.64
C PHE A 668 -19.47 11.06 4.30
N ASN A 669 -19.48 10.17 5.29
CA ASN A 669 -20.04 8.82 5.18
C ASN A 669 -21.54 8.85 4.86
N GLU A 670 -22.29 9.68 5.59
CA GLU A 670 -23.74 9.83 5.39
C GLU A 670 -24.07 10.38 3.99
N ALA A 671 -23.31 11.36 3.51
CA ALA A 671 -23.49 11.90 2.17
C ALA A 671 -23.25 10.85 1.08
N ALA A 672 -22.19 10.04 1.23
CA ALA A 672 -21.89 8.96 0.30
C ALA A 672 -22.97 7.87 0.30
N GLU A 673 -23.45 7.49 1.49
CA GLU A 673 -24.46 6.46 1.65
C GLU A 673 -25.82 6.87 1.07
N LYS A 674 -26.26 8.11 1.32
CA LYS A 674 -27.54 8.63 0.81
C LYS A 674 -27.52 8.96 -0.68
N ASN A 675 -26.34 9.11 -1.29
CA ASN A 675 -26.19 9.56 -2.67
C ASN A 675 -25.27 8.63 -3.47
N LYS A 676 -25.64 7.35 -3.56
CA LYS A 676 -24.84 6.28 -4.20
C LYS A 676 -24.49 6.53 -5.67
N ALA A 677 -25.23 7.41 -6.36
CA ALA A 677 -24.91 7.82 -7.73
C ALA A 677 -23.70 8.77 -7.82
N PHE A 678 -23.29 9.39 -6.71
CA PHE A 678 -22.18 10.32 -6.65
C PHE A 678 -20.93 9.67 -6.06
N LYS A 679 -19.76 10.04 -6.59
CA LYS A 679 -18.47 9.48 -6.15
C LYS A 679 -17.87 10.29 -5.02
N PHE A 680 -17.80 9.68 -3.84
CA PHE A 680 -17.09 10.21 -2.69
C PHE A 680 -15.80 9.42 -2.51
N ILE A 681 -14.67 10.11 -2.40
CA ILE A 681 -13.34 9.50 -2.34
C ILE A 681 -12.61 10.05 -1.12
N ALA A 682 -11.94 9.20 -0.35
CA ALA A 682 -11.10 9.60 0.77
C ALA A 682 -9.65 9.19 0.55
N VAL A 683 -8.70 10.11 0.83
CA VAL A 683 -7.26 9.91 0.67
C VAL A 683 -6.55 10.18 1.99
N ASP A 684 -5.91 9.15 2.56
CA ASP A 684 -5.07 9.29 3.75
C ASP A 684 -3.73 9.93 3.36
N CYS A 685 -3.58 11.22 3.62
CA CYS A 685 -2.37 11.97 3.33
C CYS A 685 -1.20 11.63 4.26
N THR A 686 -1.41 10.84 5.31
CA THR A 686 -0.30 10.29 6.11
C THR A 686 0.34 9.06 5.48
N ARG A 687 -0.37 8.42 4.53
CA ARG A 687 0.10 7.26 3.75
C ARG A 687 0.43 7.65 2.31
N TYR A 688 -0.41 8.47 1.67
CA TYR A 688 -0.31 8.82 0.24
C TYR A 688 0.07 10.29 0.03
N ARG A 689 1.22 10.68 0.60
CA ARG A 689 1.71 12.08 0.60
C ARG A 689 1.86 12.67 -0.81
N VAL A 690 2.30 11.87 -1.77
CA VAL A 690 2.52 12.31 -3.16
C VAL A 690 1.24 12.82 -3.80
N ILE A 691 0.13 12.09 -3.64
CA ILE A 691 -1.19 12.50 -4.13
C ILE A 691 -1.57 13.84 -3.51
N CYS A 692 -1.43 13.96 -2.19
CA CYS A 692 -1.81 15.18 -1.48
C CYS A 692 -0.93 16.38 -1.86
N GLN A 693 0.37 16.18 -2.10
CA GLN A 693 1.28 17.21 -2.61
C GLN A 693 0.95 17.62 -4.05
N GLN A 694 0.64 16.67 -4.92
CA GLN A 694 0.24 16.90 -6.31
C GLN A 694 -0.97 17.85 -6.40
N PHE A 695 -1.92 17.72 -5.45
CA PHE A 695 -3.09 18.60 -5.38
C PHE A 695 -2.94 19.78 -4.40
N ALA A 696 -1.72 20.09 -3.97
CA ALA A 696 -1.38 21.21 -3.08
C ALA A 696 -2.20 21.22 -1.78
N VAL A 697 -2.39 20.06 -1.16
CA VAL A 697 -3.03 19.93 0.15
C VAL A 697 -2.03 20.31 1.25
N THR A 698 -2.27 21.45 1.90
CA THR A 698 -1.40 22.00 2.95
C THR A 698 -1.99 21.86 4.36
N SER A 699 -3.28 21.55 4.49
CA SER A 699 -3.99 21.41 5.76
C SER A 699 -5.09 20.34 5.69
N PHE A 700 -5.48 19.78 6.84
CA PHE A 700 -6.49 18.74 6.92
C PHE A 700 -7.72 19.15 7.75
N PRO A 701 -8.93 18.71 7.39
CA PRO A 701 -9.27 18.10 6.10
C PRO A 701 -9.27 19.15 4.98
N SER A 702 -8.94 18.73 3.76
CA SER A 702 -9.15 19.51 2.54
C SER A 702 -10.04 18.74 1.59
N MET A 703 -10.97 19.40 0.89
CA MET A 703 -11.83 18.74 -0.09
C MET A 703 -11.76 19.43 -1.44
N LYS A 704 -11.78 18.62 -2.51
CA LYS A 704 -11.72 19.09 -3.89
C LYS A 704 -12.73 18.34 -4.75
N VAL A 705 -13.33 19.06 -5.70
CA VAL A 705 -14.24 18.51 -6.69
C VAL A 705 -13.44 18.20 -7.95
N PHE A 706 -13.53 16.95 -8.42
CA PHE A 706 -12.88 16.46 -9.62
C PHE A 706 -13.90 16.13 -10.70
N GLU A 707 -13.52 16.25 -11.97
CA GLU A 707 -14.27 15.72 -13.12
C GLU A 707 -13.30 15.51 -14.27
N LYS A 708 -13.37 14.35 -14.93
CA LYS A 708 -12.45 13.96 -16.02
C LYS A 708 -10.97 14.12 -15.63
N GLY A 709 -10.62 13.72 -14.41
CA GLY A 709 -9.27 13.79 -13.85
C GLY A 709 -8.80 15.20 -13.44
N GLN A 710 -9.61 16.24 -13.65
CA GLN A 710 -9.21 17.62 -13.36
C GLN A 710 -9.92 18.16 -12.12
N VAL A 711 -9.22 18.98 -11.34
CA VAL A 711 -9.81 19.73 -10.22
C VAL A 711 -10.67 20.86 -10.79
N ILE A 712 -11.98 20.82 -10.53
CA ILE A 712 -12.91 21.89 -10.92
C ILE A 712 -12.92 23.00 -9.86
N SER A 713 -12.99 22.62 -8.58
CA SER A 713 -13.09 23.58 -7.47
C SER A 713 -12.60 22.97 -6.14
N ASN A 714 -12.26 23.82 -5.18
CA ASN A 714 -12.16 23.39 -3.77
C ASN A 714 -13.56 23.37 -3.14
N HIS A 715 -13.72 22.53 -2.11
CA HIS A 715 -14.93 22.48 -1.30
C HIS A 715 -14.60 22.71 0.18
N ASN A 716 -15.31 23.65 0.82
CA ASN A 716 -15.07 24.03 2.21
C ASN A 716 -16.23 23.66 3.15
N GLY A 717 -17.37 23.28 2.61
CA GLY A 717 -18.52 22.85 3.41
C GLY A 717 -18.21 21.55 4.15
N ARG A 718 -18.86 21.32 5.30
CA ARG A 718 -18.61 20.14 6.16
C ARG A 718 -19.86 19.31 6.46
N SER A 719 -21.01 19.69 5.91
CA SER A 719 -22.28 19.00 6.11
C SER A 719 -22.69 18.18 4.89
N VAL A 720 -23.53 17.16 5.09
CA VAL A 720 -24.14 16.34 4.03
C VAL A 720 -24.67 17.21 2.89
N LYS A 721 -25.52 18.20 3.23
CA LYS A 721 -26.12 19.12 2.25
C LYS A 721 -25.06 19.84 1.42
N SER A 722 -23.97 20.27 2.05
CA SER A 722 -22.89 20.95 1.35
C SER A 722 -22.15 20.02 0.39
N PHE A 723 -21.91 18.76 0.79
CA PHE A 723 -21.23 17.78 -0.03
C PHE A 723 -22.04 17.39 -1.26
N VAL A 724 -23.34 17.15 -1.08
CA VAL A 724 -24.24 16.76 -2.18
C VAL A 724 -24.43 17.91 -3.19
N SER A 725 -24.42 19.15 -2.72
CA SER A 725 -24.62 20.32 -3.58
C SER A 725 -23.59 20.43 -4.72
N VAL A 726 -22.38 19.87 -4.57
CA VAL A 726 -21.36 19.94 -5.62
C VAL A 726 -21.71 19.11 -6.85
N PHE A 727 -22.57 18.11 -6.70
CA PHE A 727 -23.03 17.26 -7.80
C PHE A 727 -24.25 17.83 -8.52
N GLN A 728 -25.03 18.66 -7.82
CA GLN A 728 -26.25 19.28 -8.35
C GLN A 728 -25.96 20.59 -9.10
N LYS A 729 -24.85 21.26 -8.78
CA LYS A 729 -24.43 22.50 -9.45
C LYS A 729 -23.93 22.22 -10.86
N SER A 730 -24.22 23.11 -11.81
CA SER A 730 -23.61 23.03 -13.13
C SER A 730 -22.09 23.23 -13.03
N LYS A 731 -21.33 22.78 -14.03
CA LYS A 731 -19.88 23.01 -14.05
C LYS A 731 -19.57 24.51 -14.01
N SER A 732 -20.33 25.32 -14.74
CA SER A 732 -20.26 26.78 -14.65
C SER A 732 -20.55 27.28 -13.24
N ASP A 733 -21.53 26.73 -12.51
CA ASP A 733 -21.86 27.18 -11.13
C ASP A 733 -20.77 26.86 -10.10
N LEU A 734 -20.05 25.76 -10.30
CA LEU A 734 -18.89 25.41 -9.49
C LEU A 734 -17.70 26.32 -9.80
N LEU A 735 -17.53 26.66 -11.08
CA LEU A 735 -16.54 27.62 -11.55
C LEU A 735 -16.91 29.08 -11.16
N THR A 736 -18.20 29.42 -11.05
CA THR A 736 -18.73 30.75 -10.70
C THR A 736 -18.93 30.96 -9.20
N SER A 737 -18.43 30.04 -8.36
CA SER A 737 -17.91 30.45 -7.04
C SER A 737 -16.69 31.39 -7.14
N LYS A 738 -16.38 31.90 -8.35
CA LYS A 738 -15.78 33.22 -8.56
C LYS A 738 -16.42 34.22 -7.58
N PRO A 739 -15.62 34.91 -6.75
CA PRO A 739 -16.04 36.24 -6.33
C PRO A 739 -16.32 37.01 -7.62
N ALA A 740 -17.51 37.61 -7.75
CA ALA A 740 -17.84 38.48 -8.88
C ALA A 740 -16.81 39.62 -9.09
N ASP A 741 -15.96 39.84 -8.08
CA ASP A 741 -14.98 40.92 -7.97
C ASP A 741 -13.53 40.53 -8.32
N PHE A 742 -13.26 39.31 -8.82
CA PHE A 742 -11.89 38.96 -9.26
C PHE A 742 -11.58 39.51 -10.67
N LYS A 743 -11.62 40.85 -10.81
CA LYS A 743 -11.23 41.59 -12.01
C LYS A 743 -9.94 42.36 -11.75
N PHE A 744 -8.94 42.21 -12.59
CA PHE A 744 -7.73 43.04 -12.52
C PHE A 744 -8.01 44.45 -13.02
N GLY A 745 -7.20 45.41 -12.60
CA GLY A 745 -7.23 46.79 -13.09
C GLY A 745 -6.81 46.89 -14.56
N GLU A 746 -7.05 48.05 -15.18
CA GLU A 746 -6.83 48.28 -16.62
C GLU A 746 -5.37 48.04 -17.07
N ASN A 747 -4.40 48.18 -16.16
CA ASN A 747 -2.98 48.02 -16.44
C ASN A 747 -2.50 46.55 -16.42
N VAL A 748 -3.37 45.58 -16.12
CA VAL A 748 -3.04 44.15 -16.14
C VAL A 748 -3.75 43.46 -17.30
N LYS A 749 -2.98 42.82 -18.17
CA LYS A 749 -3.48 42.10 -19.34
C LYS A 749 -3.96 40.71 -18.95
N VAL A 750 -5.26 40.46 -19.04
CA VAL A 750 -5.80 39.11 -18.79
C VAL A 750 -5.62 38.26 -20.05
N ALA A 751 -4.78 37.24 -19.95
CA ALA A 751 -4.41 36.36 -21.05
C ALA A 751 -5.24 35.08 -21.09
N THR A 752 -5.46 34.60 -22.31
CA THR A 752 -6.12 33.35 -22.68
C THR A 752 -5.13 32.48 -23.43
N ALA A 753 -5.40 31.18 -23.56
CA ALA A 753 -4.57 30.28 -24.36
C ALA A 753 -4.33 30.77 -25.81
N ALA A 754 -5.28 31.51 -26.40
CA ALA A 754 -5.17 31.98 -27.79
C ALA A 754 -4.29 33.23 -27.97
N ASN A 755 -4.03 33.99 -26.90
CA ASN A 755 -3.31 35.27 -26.99
C ASN A 755 -2.16 35.41 -25.97
N PHE A 756 -1.89 34.35 -25.20
CA PHE A 756 -0.83 34.33 -24.21
C PHE A 756 0.54 34.64 -24.82
N ASP A 757 0.90 33.93 -25.90
CA ASP A 757 2.20 34.08 -26.56
C ASP A 757 2.43 35.53 -26.99
N ARG A 758 1.42 36.17 -27.59
CA ARG A 758 1.46 37.59 -27.99
C ARG A 758 1.75 38.53 -26.81
N TYR A 759 1.26 38.20 -25.61
CA TYR A 759 1.51 39.03 -24.44
C TYR A 759 2.90 38.85 -23.84
N VAL A 760 3.59 37.74 -24.11
CA VAL A 760 4.94 37.48 -23.59
C VAL A 760 6.02 37.59 -24.66
N GLU A 761 5.65 37.75 -25.92
CA GLU A 761 6.52 37.70 -27.11
C GLU A 761 7.67 38.71 -27.10
N PHE A 762 7.45 39.92 -26.59
CA PHE A 762 8.42 41.00 -26.64
C PHE A 762 8.62 41.65 -25.28
N GLY A 763 9.89 41.84 -24.92
CA GLY A 763 10.29 42.46 -23.67
C GLY A 763 10.01 41.58 -22.45
N ARG A 764 10.12 42.19 -21.28
CA ARG A 764 9.99 41.50 -20.00
C ARG A 764 8.54 41.54 -19.50
N SER A 765 7.98 40.37 -19.25
CA SER A 765 6.57 40.18 -18.89
C SER A 765 6.45 39.40 -17.59
N ILE A 766 5.72 39.93 -16.62
CA ILE A 766 5.37 39.19 -15.40
C ILE A 766 4.00 38.60 -15.57
N VAL A 767 3.92 37.27 -15.44
CA VAL A 767 2.69 36.51 -15.57
C VAL A 767 2.28 35.95 -14.20
N MET A 768 1.10 36.35 -13.73
CA MET A 768 0.44 35.74 -12.57
C MET A 768 -0.51 34.64 -13.03
N PHE A 769 -0.14 33.39 -12.81
CA PHE A 769 -1.01 32.23 -12.98
C PHE A 769 -1.82 32.02 -11.71
N TYR A 770 -3.14 32.14 -11.80
CA TYR A 770 -4.01 32.19 -10.64
C TYR A 770 -5.25 31.32 -10.78
N ALA A 771 -5.92 31.11 -9.66
CA ALA A 771 -7.29 30.61 -9.61
C ALA A 771 -8.15 31.61 -8.83
N PRO A 772 -9.32 32.05 -9.35
CA PRO A 772 -10.16 33.07 -8.71
C PRO A 772 -10.63 32.71 -7.29
N TRP A 773 -10.77 31.41 -7.00
CA TRP A 773 -11.15 30.89 -5.70
C TRP A 773 -9.99 30.80 -4.70
N CYS A 774 -8.73 30.95 -5.15
CA CYS A 774 -7.57 30.77 -4.29
C CYS A 774 -7.37 31.96 -3.34
N GLY A 775 -7.36 31.71 -2.03
CA GLY A 775 -7.15 32.75 -1.01
C GLY A 775 -5.85 33.52 -1.20
N TYR A 776 -4.73 32.82 -1.49
CA TYR A 776 -3.46 33.48 -1.78
C TYR A 776 -3.49 34.33 -3.05
N CYS A 777 -4.31 33.97 -4.04
CA CYS A 777 -4.49 34.78 -5.26
C CYS A 777 -5.27 36.05 -4.94
N LYS A 778 -6.29 35.95 -4.08
CA LYS A 778 -7.05 37.10 -3.60
C LYS A 778 -6.17 38.09 -2.83
N THR A 779 -5.21 37.58 -2.04
CA THR A 779 -4.24 38.42 -1.32
C THR A 779 -3.21 39.06 -2.24
N ALA A 780 -2.70 38.32 -3.25
CA ALA A 780 -1.67 38.83 -4.14
C ALA A 780 -2.20 39.80 -5.21
N LYS A 781 -3.47 39.65 -5.61
CA LYS A 781 -4.13 40.46 -6.63
C LYS A 781 -4.00 41.98 -6.39
N PRO A 782 -4.39 42.56 -5.24
CA PRO A 782 -4.29 44.01 -5.04
C PRO A 782 -2.87 44.54 -5.16
N GLU A 783 -1.87 43.79 -4.69
CA GLU A 783 -0.45 44.15 -4.84
C GLU A 783 0.01 44.07 -6.30
N PHE A 784 -0.51 43.10 -7.07
CA PHE A 784 -0.23 42.96 -8.49
C PHE A 784 -0.85 44.09 -9.32
N ASP A 785 -2.10 44.47 -9.02
CA ASP A 785 -2.77 45.64 -9.62
C ASP A 785 -2.04 46.95 -9.26
N ASN A 786 -1.61 47.09 -8.01
CA ASN A 786 -0.87 48.27 -7.56
C ASN A 786 0.51 48.36 -8.24
N ALA A 787 1.20 47.24 -8.43
CA ALA A 787 2.45 47.20 -9.20
C ALA A 787 2.25 47.64 -10.65
N ALA A 788 1.22 47.11 -11.33
CA ALA A 788 0.90 47.48 -12.70
C ALA A 788 0.49 48.95 -12.84
N THR A 789 -0.16 49.51 -11.82
CA THR A 789 -0.54 50.93 -11.79
C THR A 789 0.65 51.84 -11.50
N THR A 790 1.55 51.42 -10.60
CA THR A 790 2.74 52.20 -10.20
C THR A 790 3.84 52.16 -11.27
N TYR A 791 3.91 51.08 -12.04
CA TYR A 791 4.90 50.88 -13.11
C TYR A 791 4.19 50.53 -14.43
N PRO A 792 3.42 51.45 -15.03
CA PRO A 792 2.59 51.18 -16.21
C PRO A 792 3.39 50.84 -17.47
N GLN A 793 4.70 51.14 -17.49
CA GLN A 793 5.61 50.72 -18.55
C GLN A 793 6.01 49.24 -18.46
N GLY A 794 5.75 48.57 -17.33
CA GLY A 794 5.97 47.14 -17.17
C GLY A 794 4.85 46.31 -17.80
N ASN A 795 5.16 45.10 -18.24
CA ASN A 795 4.17 44.22 -18.85
C ASN A 795 3.64 43.21 -17.82
N PHE A 796 2.48 43.50 -17.25
CA PHE A 796 1.81 42.65 -16.25
C PHE A 796 0.69 41.85 -16.91
N VAL A 797 0.74 40.53 -16.77
CA VAL A 797 -0.16 39.58 -17.42
C VAL A 797 -0.76 38.66 -16.36
N ALA A 798 -2.03 38.32 -16.48
CA ALA A 798 -2.70 37.39 -15.57
C ALA A 798 -3.39 36.26 -16.36
N VAL A 799 -3.19 35.02 -15.93
CA VAL A 799 -3.77 33.82 -16.57
C VAL A 799 -4.65 33.10 -15.57
N ASP A 800 -5.94 32.97 -15.89
CA ASP A 800 -6.89 32.18 -15.11
C ASP A 800 -6.74 30.70 -15.45
N CYS A 801 -6.05 29.96 -14.59
CA CYS A 801 -5.80 28.52 -14.78
C CYS A 801 -7.04 27.65 -14.62
N THR A 802 -8.15 28.21 -14.12
CA THR A 802 -9.44 27.51 -14.10
C THR A 802 -10.13 27.51 -15.47
N LEU A 803 -9.77 28.45 -16.34
CA LEU A 803 -10.29 28.56 -17.71
C LEU A 803 -9.29 28.03 -18.74
N HIS A 804 -7.99 28.21 -18.48
CA HIS A 804 -6.91 27.86 -19.41
C HIS A 804 -5.97 26.82 -18.79
N SER A 805 -6.55 25.67 -18.39
CA SER A 805 -5.82 24.61 -17.69
C SER A 805 -4.68 24.03 -18.54
N SER A 806 -4.88 23.86 -19.85
CA SER A 806 -3.84 23.39 -20.78
C SER A 806 -2.60 24.29 -20.77
N LEU A 807 -2.80 25.61 -20.87
CA LEU A 807 -1.74 26.61 -20.81
C LEU A 807 -1.00 26.56 -19.45
N CYS A 808 -1.73 26.40 -18.36
CA CYS A 808 -1.12 26.29 -17.03
C CYS A 808 -0.38 24.96 -16.82
N THR A 809 -0.85 23.86 -17.39
CA THR A 809 -0.14 22.58 -17.38
C THR A 809 1.14 22.66 -18.21
N GLU A 810 1.08 23.26 -19.41
CA GLU A 810 2.26 23.50 -20.26
C GLU A 810 3.34 24.28 -19.52
N HIS A 811 2.95 25.33 -18.80
CA HIS A 811 3.86 26.10 -17.96
C HIS A 811 4.13 25.49 -16.58
N THR A 812 3.78 24.23 -16.33
CA THR A 812 4.07 23.50 -15.09
C THR A 812 3.57 24.21 -13.83
N ILE A 813 2.38 24.81 -13.88
CA ILE A 813 1.77 25.49 -12.75
C ILE A 813 1.19 24.47 -11.78
N ARG A 814 1.79 24.35 -10.59
CA ARG A 814 1.42 23.37 -9.55
C ARG A 814 0.72 23.98 -8.33
N SER A 815 0.78 25.30 -8.18
CA SER A 815 0.11 26.02 -7.08
C SER A 815 -0.26 27.44 -7.50
N TYR A 816 -1.19 28.06 -6.77
CA TYR A 816 -1.69 29.39 -7.09
C TYR A 816 -1.52 30.37 -5.91
N PRO A 817 -1.16 31.64 -6.16
CA PRO A 817 -0.72 32.17 -7.44
C PRO A 817 0.73 31.76 -7.71
N SER A 818 1.04 31.38 -8.94
CA SER A 818 2.42 31.22 -9.42
C SER A 818 2.80 32.44 -10.23
N ILE A 819 3.93 33.07 -9.92
CA ILE A 819 4.42 34.25 -10.63
C ILE A 819 5.58 33.82 -11.51
N LYS A 820 5.50 34.07 -12.81
CA LYS A 820 6.53 33.71 -13.78
C LYS A 820 6.98 34.95 -14.55
N VAL A 821 8.25 35.03 -14.88
CA VAL A 821 8.81 36.12 -15.67
C VAL A 821 9.23 35.58 -17.02
N PHE A 822 8.74 36.21 -18.07
CA PHE A 822 9.09 35.91 -19.46
C PHE A 822 9.90 37.06 -20.03
N GLU A 823 10.87 36.75 -20.88
CA GLU A 823 11.67 37.72 -21.63
C GLU A 823 11.75 37.24 -23.07
N ASP A 824 11.19 38.03 -23.98
CA ASP A 824 11.10 37.74 -25.43
C ASP A 824 10.54 36.33 -25.72
N GLY A 825 9.39 36.02 -25.12
CA GLY A 825 8.67 34.75 -25.24
C GLY A 825 9.24 33.60 -24.40
N LYS A 826 10.40 33.77 -23.75
CA LYS A 826 11.07 32.70 -23.00
C LYS A 826 10.87 32.87 -21.51
N LEU A 827 10.53 31.79 -20.82
CA LEU A 827 10.48 31.76 -19.36
C LEU A 827 11.90 31.94 -18.78
N VAL A 828 12.12 33.00 -18.00
CA VAL A 828 13.42 33.34 -17.40
C VAL A 828 13.43 33.29 -15.87
N ASP A 829 12.27 33.32 -15.21
CA ASP A 829 12.17 33.17 -13.75
C ASP A 829 10.81 32.59 -13.33
N SER A 830 10.78 31.86 -12.22
CA SER A 830 9.57 31.42 -11.50
C SER A 830 9.65 31.98 -10.08
N HIS A 831 9.14 33.20 -9.90
CA HIS A 831 9.29 33.99 -8.69
C HIS A 831 8.54 33.37 -7.51
N ASN A 832 9.30 33.04 -6.47
CA ASN A 832 8.82 32.53 -5.18
C ASN A 832 9.07 33.52 -4.02
N GLY A 833 9.41 34.77 -4.32
CA GLY A 833 9.66 35.80 -3.31
C GLY A 833 8.38 36.46 -2.76
N LYS A 834 8.56 37.60 -2.09
CA LYS A 834 7.45 38.37 -1.52
C LYS A 834 6.46 38.77 -2.63
N ARG A 835 5.17 38.77 -2.31
CA ARG A 835 4.08 39.11 -3.24
C ARG A 835 3.55 40.52 -2.96
N THR A 836 4.46 41.48 -2.95
CA THR A 836 4.18 42.91 -2.72
C THR A 836 4.37 43.69 -4.01
N ALA A 837 3.75 44.88 -4.10
CA ALA A 837 3.82 45.73 -5.27
C ALA A 837 5.27 46.05 -5.67
N SER A 838 6.11 46.42 -4.70
CA SER A 838 7.53 46.69 -4.94
C SER A 838 8.27 45.49 -5.52
N SER A 839 8.00 44.28 -5.02
CA SER A 839 8.65 43.06 -5.53
C SER A 839 8.22 42.76 -6.97
N PHE A 840 6.94 42.98 -7.31
CA PHE A 840 6.48 42.82 -8.68
C PHE A 840 7.07 43.88 -9.61
N ILE A 841 7.20 45.14 -9.17
CA ILE A 841 7.84 46.20 -9.96
C ILE A 841 9.31 45.86 -10.24
N GLU A 842 10.04 45.33 -9.27
CA GLU A 842 11.44 44.91 -9.46
C GLU A 842 11.58 43.82 -10.54
N LEU A 843 10.69 42.83 -10.53
CA LEU A 843 10.69 41.78 -11.55
C LEU A 843 10.36 42.31 -12.96
N ALA A 844 9.65 43.44 -13.05
CA ALA A 844 9.15 43.99 -14.32
C ALA A 844 10.22 44.85 -15.01
N LYS A 845 11.21 45.33 -14.25
CA LYS A 845 12.29 46.16 -14.77
C LYS A 845 13.23 45.32 -15.67
N PRO A 846 13.66 45.85 -16.82
CA PRO A 846 14.62 45.17 -17.68
C PRO A 846 15.97 45.02 -16.98
N VAL A 847 16.61 43.87 -17.15
CA VAL A 847 17.96 43.61 -16.62
C VAL A 847 18.97 44.16 -17.64
N ILE A 848 19.63 45.28 -17.32
CA ILE A 848 20.68 45.85 -18.17
C ILE A 848 21.89 44.91 -18.17
N ARG A 849 22.10 44.16 -19.26
CA ARG A 849 23.32 43.36 -19.47
C ARG A 849 24.32 44.16 -20.31
N ILE A 850 25.36 44.69 -19.68
CA ILE A 850 26.48 45.31 -20.39
C ILE A 850 27.27 44.20 -21.10
N LYS A 851 27.30 44.21 -22.44
CA LYS A 851 28.20 43.35 -23.23
C LYS A 851 29.61 43.94 -23.19
N VAL A 852 30.57 43.22 -22.63
CA VAL A 852 32.00 43.56 -22.74
C VAL A 852 32.61 42.70 -23.86
N ASP A 853 33.25 43.37 -24.83
CA ASP A 853 33.95 42.77 -25.97
C ASP A 853 35.17 41.93 -25.50
N PRO A 854 35.33 40.67 -25.93
CA PRO A 854 36.43 39.80 -25.46
C PRO A 854 37.86 40.25 -25.85
N LYS A 855 38.03 41.32 -26.63
CA LYS A 855 39.33 41.68 -27.23
C LYS A 855 40.20 42.69 -26.46
N LEU A 856 39.79 43.19 -25.30
CA LEU A 856 40.65 44.07 -24.50
C LEU A 856 41.52 43.26 -23.53
N LYS A 857 42.69 42.85 -24.00
CA LYS A 857 43.81 42.41 -23.14
C LYS A 857 44.16 43.53 -22.16
N LYS A 858 44.16 43.25 -20.85
CA LYS A 858 44.73 44.14 -19.83
C LYS A 858 46.27 44.16 -19.98
N PRO A 859 46.92 45.33 -19.84
CA PRO A 859 48.38 45.41 -19.83
C PRO A 859 48.94 44.86 -18.51
N GLU A 860 50.07 44.16 -18.60
CA GLU A 860 50.96 43.86 -17.48
C GLU A 860 51.62 45.15 -16.99
N HIS A 861 51.60 45.37 -15.68
CA HIS A 861 52.61 46.10 -14.90
C HIS A 861 52.32 45.71 -13.43
N SER A 862 53.17 45.01 -12.66
CA SER A 862 54.56 45.27 -12.25
C SER A 862 54.76 46.68 -11.68
N GLU A 863 55.03 46.72 -10.36
CA GLU A 863 55.63 47.82 -9.58
C GLU A 863 54.80 49.09 -9.39
N LEU A 864 54.08 49.19 -8.25
CA LEU A 864 54.51 49.83 -6.99
C LEU A 864 53.39 49.78 -5.95
#